data_AF-A0A953G667-F1
#
_entry.id   AF-A0A953G667-F1
#
_cell.length_a   1.000
_cell.length_b   1.000
_cell.length_c   1.000
_cell.angle_alpha   90.00
_cell.angle_beta   90.00
_cell.angle_gamma   90.00
#
_symmetry.space_group_name_H-M   'P 1'
#
loop_
_entity.id
_entity.type
_entity.pdbx_description
1 polymer ?
#
loop_
_entity_poly.entity_id
_entity_poly.type
_entity_poly.pdbx_seq_one_letter_code
_entity_poly.pdbx_strand_id
1 'polypeptide(L)'
;MIIKQPASLDKNQFLWSNYRPYLAWFIPILAAILYLNTVLNDFVLDDAIVLSKNEFVQKGISGIPDILSKDTFKGFFKKEGKDKLISGGRYRPLTLVVFAVLFEIFGNSAFVFHLFMVIAYSALCWLIYKLLSEILKDYPSGESLAIVASLLFVVHPVHTESVANIKGLDEVFALGFSLLSFYLIVLYLKQNRISFMIGSVLSFLIALFSKENAIVYLALIPIYLLFIRKPASQKSWYALRGLACAALFFILVRSYVLNWSFSSSAGTELMNNSFLKWNNGSYVEFSLIEKLGTISFTLWKYFALIFFPYPLTHDYYPRHIGIYSFHDVKSILGLVITLVLFVFGVFNIRKNPWYSFAAFAYLLPLILVSNLFFPVGTNMGERFLFMPSFGIILLISFYLIPLLSQFKVLQYVFIGVLLLFSIMTVMRNPAWKNDFTLFSTDVKTSTNSAKINNAMGGILIEGLHLETDSSELRRKANTAIRYLDKAIEIHPLYYDAIVLKANAYYYLKDFPTAVKLYQSVLAQKPGDESANKNLPLALREYGRDLGMNKHNPVVAKDILLQAYKLNPSDIETIMLLGIAEGSTNNNEAALKYFDEAIQINPKNAQAHFNKNIALLNLGRKSEAEQALMRAKEMDPQILSKNGIQ
;
A
#
# COMPACT_ATOMS: atom_id res chain seq x y z
N MET A 1 -9.69 -42.46 12.64
CA MET A 1 -9.80 -42.54 14.11
C MET A 1 -10.73 -41.42 14.55
N ILE A 2 -12.00 -41.72 14.82
CA ILE A 2 -12.98 -40.71 15.26
C ILE A 2 -12.60 -40.37 16.70
N ILE A 3 -11.95 -39.23 16.91
CA ILE A 3 -11.75 -38.69 18.25
C ILE A 3 -13.16 -38.45 18.81
N LYS A 4 -13.63 -39.32 19.70
CA LYS A 4 -14.86 -39.10 20.45
C LYS A 4 -14.77 -37.73 21.10
N GLN A 5 -15.81 -36.90 20.95
CA GLN A 5 -15.93 -35.64 21.71
C GLN A 5 -15.69 -35.97 23.19
N PRO A 6 -14.65 -35.42 23.83
CA PRO A 6 -14.35 -35.78 25.19
C PRO A 6 -15.49 -35.26 26.10
N ALA A 7 -15.91 -36.12 27.02
CA ALA A 7 -16.68 -35.72 28.18
C ALA A 7 -16.02 -34.49 28.84
N SER A 8 -16.82 -33.57 29.37
CA SER A 8 -16.41 -32.28 29.95
C SER A 8 -15.00 -32.34 30.57
N LEU A 9 -14.02 -31.80 29.84
CA LEU A 9 -12.62 -31.82 30.27
C LEU A 9 -12.48 -30.99 31.54
N ASP A 10 -11.88 -31.61 32.56
CA ASP A 10 -11.89 -31.15 33.93
C ASP A 10 -11.09 -29.83 34.11
N LYS A 11 -11.48 -28.98 35.07
CA LYS A 11 -10.88 -27.65 35.27
C LYS A 11 -9.37 -27.70 35.53
N ASN A 12 -8.81 -28.83 35.96
CA ASN A 12 -7.40 -28.97 36.35
C ASN A 12 -6.45 -29.49 35.26
N GLN A 13 -6.88 -29.63 34.01
CA GLN A 13 -6.05 -30.23 32.95
C GLN A 13 -5.09 -29.26 32.24
N PHE A 14 -5.34 -27.94 32.33
CA PHE A 14 -4.55 -26.93 31.62
C PHE A 14 -3.67 -26.11 32.57
N LEU A 15 -2.44 -25.81 32.15
CA LEU A 15 -1.47 -25.00 32.91
C LEU A 15 -2.01 -23.60 33.24
N TRP A 16 -2.87 -23.05 32.39
CA TRP A 16 -3.44 -21.71 32.53
C TRP A 16 -4.73 -21.66 33.37
N SER A 17 -5.20 -22.80 33.90
CA SER A 17 -6.48 -22.85 34.61
C SER A 17 -6.56 -21.93 35.83
N ASN A 18 -5.46 -21.76 36.57
CA ASN A 18 -5.41 -20.87 37.72
C ASN A 18 -5.32 -19.38 37.35
N TYR A 19 -5.01 -19.07 36.08
CA TYR A 19 -4.78 -17.71 35.61
C TYR A 19 -5.96 -17.13 34.82
N ARG A 20 -7.07 -17.89 34.67
CA ARG A 20 -8.23 -17.52 33.86
C ARG A 20 -8.76 -16.09 34.10
N PRO A 21 -8.92 -15.59 35.34
CA PRO A 21 -9.42 -14.23 35.56
C PRO A 21 -8.49 -13.15 34.98
N TYR A 22 -7.19 -13.43 34.93
CA TYR A 22 -6.18 -12.49 34.44
C TYR A 22 -6.01 -12.53 32.92
N LEU A 23 -6.34 -13.67 32.27
CA LEU A 23 -6.16 -13.84 30.83
C LEU A 23 -7.00 -12.87 29.98
N ALA A 24 -8.16 -12.45 30.50
CA ALA A 24 -9.00 -11.44 29.87
C ALA A 24 -8.28 -10.09 29.69
N TRP A 25 -7.36 -9.76 30.59
CA TRP A 25 -6.55 -8.55 30.54
C TRP A 25 -5.18 -8.80 29.89
N PHE A 26 -4.63 -10.01 30.06
CA PHE A 26 -3.38 -10.39 29.42
C PHE A 26 -3.44 -10.32 27.89
N ILE A 27 -4.55 -10.76 27.27
CA ILE A 27 -4.73 -10.77 25.80
C ILE A 27 -4.55 -9.37 25.17
N PRO A 28 -5.29 -8.31 25.59
CA PRO A 28 -5.06 -6.97 25.04
C PRO A 28 -3.70 -6.38 25.43
N ILE A 29 -3.19 -6.68 26.63
CA ILE A 29 -1.86 -6.20 27.05
C ILE A 29 -0.76 -6.82 26.17
N LEU A 30 -0.84 -8.12 25.88
CA LEU A 30 0.09 -8.79 24.98
C LEU A 30 0.02 -8.19 23.57
N ALA A 31 -1.18 -7.96 23.04
CA ALA A 31 -1.37 -7.29 21.75
C ALA A 31 -0.70 -5.90 21.73
N ALA A 32 -0.86 -5.12 22.80
CA ALA A 32 -0.20 -3.83 22.93
C ALA A 32 1.33 -3.98 22.96
N ILE A 33 1.88 -4.87 23.78
CA ILE A 33 3.33 -5.09 23.91
C ILE A 33 3.96 -5.49 22.57
N LEU A 34 3.31 -6.36 21.80
CA LEU A 34 3.84 -6.85 20.52
C LEU A 34 3.99 -5.74 19.47
N TYR A 35 3.18 -4.69 19.53
CA TYR A 35 3.17 -3.61 18.55
C TYR A 35 3.55 -2.25 19.13
N LEU A 36 3.82 -2.13 20.43
CA LEU A 36 4.21 -0.86 21.03
C LEU A 36 5.51 -0.30 20.40
N ASN A 37 6.37 -1.15 19.85
CA ASN A 37 7.55 -0.72 19.13
C ASN A 37 7.26 0.00 17.80
N THR A 38 6.05 -0.11 17.24
CA THR A 38 5.67 0.60 16.00
C THR A 38 5.31 2.06 16.25
N VAL A 39 5.06 2.49 17.49
CA VAL A 39 4.69 3.90 17.78
C VAL A 39 5.80 4.89 17.45
N LEU A 40 7.03 4.42 17.27
CA LEU A 40 8.18 5.23 16.86
C LEU A 40 8.45 5.16 15.34
N ASN A 41 7.58 4.51 14.57
CA ASN A 41 7.69 4.44 13.12
C ASN A 41 7.15 5.73 12.48
N ASP A 42 7.63 6.02 11.27
CA ASP A 42 7.13 7.09 10.41
C ASP A 42 5.84 6.63 9.68
N PHE A 43 5.29 7.52 8.85
CA PHE A 43 4.26 7.14 7.87
C PHE A 43 4.89 6.33 6.75
N VAL A 44 4.23 5.24 6.34
CA VAL A 44 4.77 4.30 5.33
C VAL A 44 3.74 3.98 4.26
N LEU A 45 4.20 3.89 3.01
CA LEU A 45 3.44 3.38 1.88
C LEU A 45 2.09 4.09 1.70
N ASP A 46 0.99 3.38 2.00
CA ASP A 46 -0.37 3.85 1.78
C ASP A 46 -0.81 4.93 2.79
N ASP A 47 -0.06 5.12 3.89
CA ASP A 47 -0.31 6.20 4.85
C ASP A 47 -0.26 7.57 4.18
N ALA A 48 0.60 7.74 3.18
CA ALA A 48 0.63 8.96 2.37
C ALA A 48 -0.68 9.16 1.61
N ILE A 49 -1.28 8.10 1.08
CA ILE A 49 -2.48 8.17 0.24
C ILE A 49 -3.72 8.49 1.07
N VAL A 50 -3.84 7.91 2.26
CA VAL A 50 -5.04 8.06 3.10
C VAL A 50 -4.93 9.13 4.16
N LEU A 51 -3.73 9.63 4.45
CA LEU A 51 -3.48 10.53 5.58
C LEU A 51 -2.49 11.64 5.23
N SER A 52 -1.19 11.35 5.13
CA SER A 52 -0.16 12.41 5.18
C SER A 52 -0.03 13.24 3.91
N LYS A 53 -0.63 12.81 2.79
CA LYS A 53 -0.76 13.59 1.54
C LYS A 53 -2.22 13.66 1.05
N ASN A 54 -3.20 13.30 1.89
CA ASN A 54 -4.61 13.37 1.54
C ASN A 54 -5.19 14.73 1.96
N GLU A 55 -5.59 15.54 1.00
CA GLU A 55 -6.02 16.92 1.25
C GLU A 55 -7.28 17.00 2.13
N PHE A 56 -8.18 16.02 2.06
CA PHE A 56 -9.40 16.02 2.86
C PHE A 56 -9.10 15.71 4.32
N VAL A 57 -8.18 14.79 4.59
CA VAL A 57 -7.75 14.48 5.95
C VAL A 57 -6.95 15.63 6.56
N GLN A 58 -6.08 16.27 5.77
CA GLN A 58 -5.29 17.42 6.21
C GLN A 58 -6.12 18.67 6.56
N LYS A 59 -7.36 18.77 6.06
CA LYS A 59 -8.34 19.80 6.45
C LYS A 59 -8.96 19.56 7.83
N GLY A 60 -8.64 18.44 8.48
CA GLY A 60 -9.21 18.05 9.77
C GLY A 60 -10.74 17.91 9.69
N ILE A 61 -11.46 18.40 10.71
CA ILE A 61 -12.93 18.23 10.81
C ILE A 61 -13.65 18.85 9.61
N SER A 62 -13.12 19.95 9.07
CA SER A 62 -13.71 20.66 7.93
C SER A 62 -13.68 19.85 6.62
N GLY A 63 -12.83 18.81 6.52
CA GLY A 63 -12.75 17.91 5.37
C GLY A 63 -13.74 16.74 5.39
N ILE A 64 -14.46 16.51 6.49
CA ILE A 64 -15.40 15.39 6.63
C ILE A 64 -16.48 15.36 5.53
N PRO A 65 -17.10 16.48 5.11
CA PRO A 65 -18.07 16.46 4.01
C PRO A 65 -17.48 15.94 2.68
N ASP A 66 -16.21 16.28 2.38
CA ASP A 66 -15.51 15.79 1.20
C ASP A 66 -15.24 14.27 1.34
N ILE A 67 -14.79 13.82 2.51
CA ILE A 67 -14.54 12.39 2.81
C ILE A 67 -15.81 11.55 2.64
N LEU A 68 -16.96 12.05 3.10
CA LEU A 68 -18.23 11.32 3.02
C LEU A 68 -18.83 11.28 1.61
N SER A 69 -18.45 12.21 0.72
CA SER A 69 -19.09 12.39 -0.58
C SER A 69 -18.25 11.93 -1.78
N LYS A 70 -16.99 11.51 -1.57
CA LYS A 70 -16.05 11.15 -2.64
C LYS A 70 -15.43 9.76 -2.45
N ASP A 71 -14.79 9.26 -3.49
CA ASP A 71 -13.92 8.07 -3.42
C ASP A 71 -12.76 8.32 -2.43
N THR A 72 -12.40 7.26 -1.69
CA THR A 72 -11.36 7.27 -0.64
C THR A 72 -10.03 7.90 -1.09
N PHE A 73 -9.62 7.71 -2.35
CA PHE A 73 -8.33 8.20 -2.83
C PHE A 73 -8.41 9.55 -3.57
N LYS A 74 -9.59 10.13 -3.74
CA LYS A 74 -9.75 11.39 -4.49
C LYS A 74 -8.90 12.52 -3.90
N GLY A 75 -8.82 12.62 -2.57
CA GLY A 75 -8.04 13.65 -1.87
C GLY A 75 -6.52 13.53 -2.04
N PHE A 76 -6.00 12.40 -2.52
CA PHE A 76 -4.58 12.23 -2.84
C PHE A 76 -4.27 12.54 -4.31
N PHE A 77 -5.12 12.10 -5.24
CA PHE A 77 -4.84 12.21 -6.67
C PHE A 77 -5.03 13.61 -7.24
N LYS A 78 -5.70 14.52 -6.52
CA LYS A 78 -5.82 16.00 -6.76
C LYS A 78 -6.34 16.45 -8.14
N LYS A 79 -6.45 15.55 -9.12
CA LYS A 79 -6.91 15.79 -10.49
C LYS A 79 -8.05 14.83 -10.81
N GLU A 80 -9.13 15.34 -11.40
CA GLU A 80 -10.26 14.52 -11.86
C GLU A 80 -9.80 13.52 -12.92
N GLY A 81 -10.23 12.26 -12.80
CA GLY A 81 -9.88 11.18 -13.72
C GLY A 81 -8.66 10.36 -13.30
N LYS A 82 -7.78 10.87 -12.40
CA LYS A 82 -6.70 10.07 -11.81
C LYS A 82 -7.20 9.06 -10.76
N ASP A 83 -8.38 9.27 -10.20
CA ASP A 83 -9.12 8.31 -9.37
C ASP A 83 -9.54 7.06 -10.16
N LYS A 84 -9.73 7.17 -11.48
CA LYS A 84 -9.98 6.04 -12.38
C LYS A 84 -8.72 5.24 -12.73
N LEU A 85 -7.53 5.73 -12.37
CA LEU A 85 -6.27 5.01 -12.60
C LEU A 85 -6.14 3.80 -11.68
N ILE A 86 -6.98 3.64 -10.65
CA ILE A 86 -6.95 2.45 -9.80
C ILE A 86 -8.32 1.77 -9.87
N SER A 87 -8.34 0.51 -10.28
CA SER A 87 -9.56 -0.29 -10.35
C SER A 87 -10.20 -0.47 -8.97
N GLY A 88 -11.53 -0.45 -8.91
CA GLY A 88 -12.32 -1.03 -7.81
C GLY A 88 -13.24 -0.08 -7.05
N GLY A 89 -13.20 1.24 -7.32
CA GLY A 89 -14.07 2.26 -6.71
C GLY A 89 -14.21 2.12 -5.19
N ARG A 90 -13.36 2.79 -4.40
CA ARG A 90 -13.25 2.57 -2.95
C ARG A 90 -14.06 3.62 -2.21
N TYR A 91 -15.04 3.15 -1.44
CA TYR A 91 -15.78 4.00 -0.52
C TYR A 91 -15.62 3.47 0.91
N ARG A 92 -14.64 4.04 1.61
CA ARG A 92 -14.24 3.70 2.98
C ARG A 92 -14.05 4.98 3.81
N PRO A 93 -15.12 5.76 4.04
CA PRO A 93 -14.98 7.10 4.64
C PRO A 93 -14.60 7.06 6.12
N LEU A 94 -14.96 6.00 6.85
CA LEU A 94 -14.95 6.09 8.31
C LEU A 94 -13.54 6.15 8.91
N THR A 95 -12.58 5.43 8.34
CA THR A 95 -11.18 5.52 8.77
C THR A 95 -10.58 6.89 8.46
N LEU A 96 -10.92 7.47 7.31
CA LEU A 96 -10.49 8.82 6.94
C LEU A 96 -11.09 9.87 7.88
N VAL A 97 -12.34 9.72 8.30
CA VAL A 97 -12.96 10.59 9.32
C VAL A 97 -12.19 10.51 10.63
N VAL A 98 -11.83 9.30 11.09
CA VAL A 98 -11.00 9.13 12.29
C VAL A 98 -9.64 9.80 12.13
N PHE A 99 -9.00 9.62 10.97
CA PHE A 99 -7.72 10.26 10.70
C PHE A 99 -7.83 11.79 10.69
N ALA A 100 -8.89 12.35 10.11
CA ALA A 100 -9.14 13.78 10.07
C ALA A 100 -9.36 14.36 11.47
N VAL A 101 -10.10 13.66 12.35
CA VAL A 101 -10.29 14.06 13.75
C VAL A 101 -8.97 14.01 14.52
N LEU A 102 -8.19 12.95 14.37
CA LEU A 102 -6.87 12.85 15.01
C LEU A 102 -5.91 13.92 14.50
N PHE A 103 -5.94 14.22 13.19
CA PHE A 103 -5.13 15.26 12.58
C PHE A 103 -5.49 16.66 13.09
N GLU A 104 -6.79 16.96 13.28
CA GLU A 104 -7.25 18.23 13.87
C GLU A 104 -6.67 18.43 15.28
N ILE A 105 -6.69 17.38 16.11
CA ILE A 105 -6.32 17.47 17.53
C ILE A 105 -4.80 17.42 17.72
N PHE A 106 -4.10 16.57 16.97
CA PHE A 106 -2.70 16.23 17.22
C PHE A 106 -1.75 16.58 16.06
N GLY A 107 -2.28 17.12 14.95
CA GLY A 107 -1.50 17.42 13.76
C GLY A 107 -0.95 16.18 13.05
N ASN A 108 0.16 16.36 12.33
CA ASN A 108 0.80 15.33 11.51
C ASN A 108 1.75 14.42 12.32
N SER A 109 1.33 13.96 13.50
CA SER A 109 2.17 13.15 14.41
C SER A 109 1.99 11.65 14.19
N ALA A 110 2.95 11.01 13.48
CA ALA A 110 2.92 9.56 13.23
C ALA A 110 2.78 8.73 14.52
N PHE A 111 3.40 9.19 15.62
CA PHE A 111 3.30 8.56 16.93
C PHE A 111 1.85 8.39 17.39
N VAL A 112 1.01 9.41 17.26
CA VAL A 112 -0.38 9.37 17.73
C VAL A 112 -1.22 8.39 16.91
N PHE A 113 -1.02 8.36 15.58
CA PHE A 113 -1.73 7.44 14.71
C PHE A 113 -1.35 5.98 14.96
N HIS A 114 -0.05 5.70 15.14
CA HIS A 114 0.42 4.36 15.51
C HIS A 114 -0.08 3.97 16.91
N LEU A 115 -0.05 4.88 17.89
CA LEU A 115 -0.60 4.60 19.23
C LEU A 115 -2.09 4.27 19.17
N PHE A 116 -2.87 5.04 18.40
CA PHE A 116 -4.29 4.76 18.19
C PHE A 116 -4.50 3.39 17.54
N MET A 117 -3.65 3.02 16.59
CA MET A 117 -3.69 1.70 15.93
C MET A 117 -3.42 0.55 16.92
N VAL A 118 -2.42 0.69 17.79
CA VAL A 118 -2.11 -0.28 18.85
C VAL A 118 -3.29 -0.43 19.82
N ILE A 119 -3.92 0.68 20.21
CA ILE A 119 -5.11 0.67 21.08
C ILE A 119 -6.28 -0.03 20.39
N ALA A 120 -6.54 0.30 19.12
CA ALA A 120 -7.63 -0.30 18.33
C ALA A 120 -7.43 -1.81 18.17
N TYR A 121 -6.21 -2.25 17.86
CA TYR A 121 -5.87 -3.67 17.74
C TYR A 121 -6.00 -4.41 19.08
N SER A 122 -5.57 -3.78 20.18
CA SER A 122 -5.71 -4.35 21.53
C SER A 122 -7.18 -4.50 21.92
N ALA A 123 -8.02 -3.49 21.61
CA ALA A 123 -9.46 -3.55 21.84
C ALA A 123 -10.14 -4.65 21.01
N LEU A 124 -9.73 -4.82 19.74
CA LEU A 124 -10.18 -5.94 18.90
C LEU A 124 -9.82 -7.29 19.53
N CYS A 125 -8.58 -7.48 20.00
CA CYS A 125 -8.14 -8.74 20.60
C CYS A 125 -8.92 -9.08 21.88
N TRP A 126 -9.19 -8.08 22.72
CA TRP A 126 -10.08 -8.23 23.87
C TRP A 126 -11.51 -8.61 23.45
N LEU A 127 -12.04 -7.97 22.42
CA LEU A 127 -13.39 -8.25 21.91
C LEU A 127 -13.51 -9.66 21.33
N ILE A 128 -12.48 -10.15 20.61
CA ILE A 128 -12.40 -11.54 20.15
C ILE A 128 -12.54 -12.48 21.35
N TYR A 129 -11.74 -12.28 22.40
CA TYR A 129 -11.81 -13.10 23.61
C TYR A 129 -13.20 -13.05 24.27
N LYS A 130 -13.78 -11.86 24.42
CA LYS A 130 -15.10 -11.66 25.03
C LYS A 130 -16.21 -12.33 24.24
N LEU A 131 -16.24 -12.13 22.93
CA LEU A 131 -17.21 -12.78 22.06
C LEU A 131 -17.07 -14.30 22.13
N LEU A 132 -15.86 -14.84 21.95
CA LEU A 132 -15.62 -16.28 21.97
C LEU A 132 -16.00 -16.91 23.31
N SER A 133 -15.62 -16.28 24.43
CA SER A 133 -15.99 -16.73 25.78
C SER A 133 -17.51 -16.76 25.96
N GLU A 134 -18.21 -15.77 25.41
CA GLU A 134 -19.66 -15.62 25.56
C GLU A 134 -20.46 -16.60 24.69
N ILE A 135 -20.00 -16.89 23.47
CA ILE A 135 -20.68 -17.81 22.54
C ILE A 135 -20.31 -19.28 22.81
N LEU A 136 -19.09 -19.55 23.29
CA LEU A 136 -18.60 -20.89 23.60
C LEU A 136 -18.86 -21.30 25.06
N LYS A 137 -19.50 -20.46 25.89
CA LYS A 137 -19.71 -20.74 27.32
C LYS A 137 -20.31 -22.13 27.63
N ASP A 138 -21.19 -22.62 26.76
CA ASP A 138 -21.90 -23.89 26.91
C ASP A 138 -21.23 -25.04 26.12
N TYR A 139 -20.13 -24.75 25.41
CA TYR A 139 -19.36 -25.73 24.65
C TYR A 139 -18.32 -26.41 25.57
N PRO A 140 -18.06 -27.72 25.43
CA PRO A 140 -17.03 -28.41 26.21
C PRO A 140 -15.66 -27.73 26.07
N SER A 141 -15.07 -27.30 27.19
CA SER A 141 -13.80 -26.53 27.21
C SER A 141 -13.85 -25.20 26.47
N GLY A 142 -15.04 -24.62 26.31
CA GLY A 142 -15.25 -23.38 25.56
C GLY A 142 -14.40 -22.19 26.01
N GLU A 143 -14.17 -22.05 27.32
CA GLU A 143 -13.28 -21.00 27.84
C GLU A 143 -11.83 -21.21 27.39
N SER A 144 -11.32 -22.46 27.42
CA SER A 144 -9.96 -22.75 26.95
C SER A 144 -9.84 -22.59 25.43
N LEU A 145 -10.89 -22.92 24.68
CA LEU A 145 -10.97 -22.64 23.24
C LEU A 145 -10.89 -21.13 22.96
N ALA A 146 -11.64 -20.32 23.71
CA ALA A 146 -11.60 -18.86 23.57
C ALA A 146 -10.19 -18.31 23.87
N ILE A 147 -9.55 -18.78 24.94
CA ILE A 147 -8.17 -18.38 25.30
C ILE A 147 -7.19 -18.75 24.18
N VAL A 148 -7.18 -20.01 23.74
CA VAL A 148 -6.22 -20.50 22.73
C VAL A 148 -6.41 -19.80 21.39
N ALA A 149 -7.65 -19.66 20.93
CA ALA A 149 -7.96 -18.96 19.68
C ALA A 149 -7.54 -17.48 19.74
N SER A 150 -7.84 -16.79 20.84
CA SER A 150 -7.45 -15.39 21.02
C SER A 150 -5.94 -15.22 21.10
N LEU A 151 -5.22 -16.06 21.86
CA LEU A 151 -3.77 -15.97 21.96
C LEU A 151 -3.09 -16.24 20.61
N LEU A 152 -3.51 -17.27 19.88
CA LEU A 152 -3.00 -17.55 18.53
C LEU A 152 -3.24 -16.38 17.57
N PHE A 153 -4.42 -15.75 17.64
CA PHE A 153 -4.73 -14.58 16.81
C PHE A 153 -3.84 -13.38 17.15
N VAL A 154 -3.65 -13.08 18.44
CA VAL A 154 -2.83 -11.94 18.91
C VAL A 154 -1.39 -12.03 18.43
N VAL A 155 -0.78 -13.21 18.54
CA VAL A 155 0.66 -13.38 18.27
C VAL A 155 0.98 -13.62 16.79
N HIS A 156 -0.03 -13.80 15.93
CA HIS A 156 0.19 -14.29 14.57
C HIS A 156 0.94 -13.26 13.69
N PRO A 157 2.13 -13.59 13.13
CA PRO A 157 2.96 -12.63 12.38
C PRO A 157 2.32 -12.08 11.10
N VAL A 158 1.41 -12.83 10.47
CA VAL A 158 0.66 -12.35 9.29
C VAL A 158 -0.12 -11.05 9.54
N HIS A 159 -0.39 -10.70 10.80
CA HIS A 159 -1.09 -9.47 11.15
C HIS A 159 -0.18 -8.24 11.11
N THR A 160 1.14 -8.39 10.98
CA THR A 160 2.06 -7.25 11.04
C THR A 160 1.75 -6.20 9.98
N GLU A 161 1.47 -6.58 8.74
CA GLU A 161 1.05 -5.61 7.71
C GLU A 161 -0.20 -4.84 8.14
N SER A 162 -1.21 -5.51 8.70
CA SER A 162 -2.47 -4.88 9.09
C SER A 162 -2.35 -4.00 10.33
N VAL A 163 -1.33 -4.16 11.17
CA VAL A 163 -1.21 -3.46 12.46
C VAL A 163 -0.09 -2.42 12.47
N ALA A 164 1.06 -2.71 11.84
CA ALA A 164 2.19 -1.78 11.78
C ALA A 164 2.01 -0.69 10.70
N ASN A 165 1.05 -0.86 9.79
CA ASN A 165 0.64 0.14 8.81
C ASN A 165 -0.62 0.86 9.32
N ILE A 166 -0.60 2.20 9.43
CA ILE A 166 -1.73 2.98 9.96
C ILE A 166 -2.97 2.83 9.06
N LYS A 167 -2.78 2.80 7.73
CA LYS A 167 -3.86 2.51 6.77
C LYS A 167 -4.52 1.15 6.98
N GLY A 168 -3.89 0.23 7.71
CA GLY A 168 -4.47 -1.05 8.16
C GLY A 168 -5.64 -0.91 9.15
N LEU A 169 -5.91 0.29 9.66
CA LEU A 169 -7.07 0.57 10.53
C LEU A 169 -8.40 0.12 9.89
N ASP A 170 -8.51 0.14 8.56
CA ASP A 170 -9.71 -0.35 7.86
C ASP A 170 -9.96 -1.85 8.08
N GLU A 171 -8.91 -2.68 8.15
CA GLU A 171 -9.00 -4.10 8.47
C GLU A 171 -9.42 -4.32 9.94
N VAL A 172 -8.77 -3.58 10.86
CA VAL A 172 -9.02 -3.68 12.31
C VAL A 172 -10.45 -3.26 12.63
N PHE A 173 -10.93 -2.16 12.05
CA PHE A 173 -12.30 -1.69 12.25
C PHE A 173 -13.31 -2.59 11.59
N ALA A 174 -13.08 -3.06 10.37
CA ALA A 174 -14.00 -3.97 9.70
C ALA A 174 -14.21 -5.25 10.51
N LEU A 175 -13.14 -5.89 10.98
CA LEU A 175 -13.26 -7.07 11.84
C LEU A 175 -13.84 -6.71 13.21
N GLY A 176 -13.29 -5.70 13.88
CA GLY A 176 -13.68 -5.32 15.24
C GLY A 176 -15.14 -4.96 15.35
N PHE A 177 -15.65 -4.11 14.47
CA PHE A 177 -17.05 -3.70 14.52
C PHE A 177 -18.02 -4.76 13.99
N SER A 178 -17.58 -5.65 13.09
CA SER A 178 -18.35 -6.86 12.73
C SER A 178 -18.50 -7.81 13.93
N LEU A 179 -17.41 -8.04 14.68
CA LEU A 179 -17.46 -8.85 15.90
C LEU A 179 -18.22 -8.16 17.03
N LEU A 180 -18.16 -6.83 17.13
CA LEU A 180 -18.93 -6.07 18.11
C LEU A 180 -20.42 -6.18 17.80
N SER A 181 -20.80 -6.03 16.52
CA SER A 181 -22.17 -6.26 16.08
C SER A 181 -22.66 -7.65 16.47
N PHE A 182 -21.83 -8.67 16.22
CA PHE A 182 -22.16 -10.04 16.60
C PHE A 182 -22.31 -10.20 18.13
N TYR A 183 -21.38 -9.66 18.92
CA TYR A 183 -21.44 -9.69 20.38
C TYR A 183 -22.69 -8.99 20.93
N LEU A 184 -23.03 -7.81 20.40
CA LEU A 184 -24.23 -7.07 20.79
C LEU A 184 -25.51 -7.82 20.43
N ILE A 185 -25.56 -8.55 19.31
CA ILE A 185 -26.69 -9.44 19.01
C ILE A 185 -26.81 -10.55 20.06
N VAL A 186 -25.69 -11.15 20.48
CA VAL A 186 -25.71 -12.17 21.55
C VAL A 186 -26.27 -11.59 22.85
N LEU A 187 -25.87 -10.37 23.23
CA LEU A 187 -26.39 -9.66 24.40
C LEU A 187 -27.86 -9.28 24.27
N TYR A 188 -28.30 -8.78 23.10
CA TYR A 188 -29.71 -8.50 22.81
C TYR A 188 -30.58 -9.73 23.05
N LEU A 189 -30.14 -10.88 22.55
CA LEU A 189 -30.86 -12.13 22.70
C LEU A 189 -30.85 -12.69 24.12
N LYS A 190 -29.92 -12.28 24.99
CA LYS A 190 -29.88 -12.68 26.41
C LYS A 190 -30.66 -11.72 27.31
N GLN A 191 -30.44 -10.42 27.14
CA GLN A 191 -30.96 -9.38 28.03
C GLN A 191 -32.24 -8.71 27.54
N ASN A 192 -32.65 -8.95 26.29
CA ASN A 192 -33.83 -8.37 25.66
C ASN A 192 -33.85 -6.83 25.60
N ARG A 193 -32.68 -6.18 25.62
CA ARG A 193 -32.58 -4.71 25.55
C ARG A 193 -32.40 -4.26 24.11
N ILE A 194 -33.34 -3.48 23.60
CA ILE A 194 -33.34 -3.00 22.20
C ILE A 194 -32.09 -2.15 21.87
N SER A 195 -31.49 -1.50 22.87
CA SER A 195 -30.24 -0.75 22.71
C SER A 195 -29.11 -1.61 22.15
N PHE A 196 -29.03 -2.89 22.50
CA PHE A 196 -28.05 -3.82 21.93
C PHE A 196 -28.34 -4.15 20.46
N MET A 197 -29.61 -4.24 20.07
CA MET A 197 -29.99 -4.43 18.66
C MET A 197 -29.66 -3.20 17.83
N ILE A 198 -29.96 -2.00 18.33
CA ILE A 198 -29.60 -0.74 17.65
C ILE A 198 -28.08 -0.62 17.55
N GLY A 199 -27.37 -0.87 18.66
CA GLY A 199 -25.92 -0.87 18.72
C GLY A 199 -25.28 -1.87 17.75
N SER A 200 -25.88 -3.05 17.54
CA SER A 200 -25.35 -4.02 16.58
C SER A 200 -25.50 -3.56 15.14
N VAL A 201 -26.62 -2.94 14.79
CA VAL A 201 -26.86 -2.37 13.45
C VAL A 201 -25.89 -1.21 13.18
N LEU A 202 -25.72 -0.30 14.14
CA LEU A 202 -24.77 0.82 14.03
C LEU A 202 -23.31 0.32 13.94
N SER A 203 -22.93 -0.65 14.75
CA SER A 203 -21.60 -1.27 14.68
C SER A 203 -21.37 -1.92 13.31
N PHE A 204 -22.37 -2.61 12.77
CA PHE A 204 -22.24 -3.23 11.45
C PHE A 204 -22.11 -2.21 10.32
N LEU A 205 -22.84 -1.08 10.39
CA LEU A 205 -22.68 0.03 9.46
C LEU A 205 -21.26 0.61 9.53
N ILE A 206 -20.75 0.85 10.74
CA ILE A 206 -19.38 1.29 10.98
C ILE A 206 -18.37 0.33 10.34
N ALA A 207 -18.57 -0.99 10.48
CA ALA A 207 -17.73 -2.00 9.86
C ALA A 207 -17.75 -1.89 8.32
N LEU A 208 -18.93 -1.76 7.72
CA LEU A 208 -19.11 -1.64 6.26
C LEU A 208 -18.48 -0.35 5.70
N PHE A 209 -18.67 0.80 6.37
CA PHE A 209 -18.05 2.06 5.98
C PHE A 209 -16.54 2.12 6.28
N SER A 210 -16.01 1.20 7.08
CA SER A 210 -14.56 1.00 7.22
C SER A 210 -14.03 0.15 6.07
N LYS A 211 -14.70 -0.96 5.75
CA LYS A 211 -14.36 -1.82 4.61
C LYS A 211 -15.52 -2.69 4.15
N GLU A 212 -15.70 -2.77 2.83
CA GLU A 212 -16.78 -3.56 2.21
C GLU A 212 -16.78 -5.06 2.58
N ASN A 213 -15.61 -5.64 2.90
CA ASN A 213 -15.48 -7.05 3.28
C ASN A 213 -16.26 -7.41 4.56
N ALA A 214 -16.60 -6.43 5.41
CA ALA A 214 -17.43 -6.65 6.58
C ALA A 214 -18.79 -7.29 6.26
N ILE A 215 -19.28 -7.15 5.01
CA ILE A 215 -20.54 -7.74 4.54
C ILE A 215 -20.63 -9.25 4.74
N VAL A 216 -19.49 -9.95 4.82
CA VAL A 216 -19.41 -11.39 5.10
C VAL A 216 -20.14 -11.78 6.39
N TYR A 217 -20.17 -10.90 7.40
CA TYR A 217 -20.85 -11.18 8.67
C TYR A 217 -22.37 -11.24 8.54
N LEU A 218 -22.95 -10.71 7.45
CA LEU A 218 -24.35 -10.93 7.09
C LEU A 218 -24.64 -12.41 6.80
N ALA A 219 -23.64 -13.17 6.33
CA ALA A 219 -23.74 -14.61 6.11
C ALA A 219 -23.28 -15.45 7.32
N LEU A 220 -22.26 -15.01 8.07
CA LEU A 220 -21.74 -15.75 9.22
C LEU A 220 -22.66 -15.74 10.46
N ILE A 221 -23.25 -14.58 10.79
CA ILE A 221 -24.12 -14.44 11.97
C ILE A 221 -25.35 -15.37 11.88
N PRO A 222 -26.04 -15.51 10.72
CA PRO A 222 -27.09 -16.52 10.55
C PRO A 222 -26.66 -17.95 10.89
N ILE A 223 -25.41 -18.36 10.56
CA ILE A 223 -24.94 -19.72 10.88
C ILE A 223 -25.00 -19.95 12.40
N TYR A 224 -24.54 -18.98 13.19
CA TYR A 224 -24.65 -19.05 14.65
C TYR A 224 -26.10 -19.04 15.15
N LEU A 225 -26.92 -18.09 14.68
CA LEU A 225 -28.29 -17.91 15.17
C LEU A 225 -29.20 -19.09 14.82
N LEU A 226 -29.07 -19.65 13.61
CA LEU A 226 -29.96 -20.67 13.09
C LEU A 226 -29.48 -22.09 13.41
N PHE A 227 -28.18 -22.32 13.51
CA PHE A 227 -27.63 -23.68 13.66
C PHE A 227 -26.97 -23.96 15.00
N ILE A 228 -26.34 -22.97 15.64
CA ILE A 228 -25.62 -23.16 16.91
C ILE A 228 -26.54 -22.94 18.11
N ARG A 229 -27.22 -21.79 18.18
CA ARG A 229 -27.99 -21.40 19.38
C ARG A 229 -29.33 -22.13 19.55
N LYS A 230 -29.88 -22.72 18.48
CA LYS A 230 -31.22 -23.33 18.29
C LYS A 230 -32.17 -23.45 19.50
N PRO A 231 -33.49 -23.16 19.33
CA PRO A 231 -34.15 -22.68 18.10
C PRO A 231 -33.97 -21.17 17.89
N ALA A 232 -34.00 -20.74 16.62
CA ALA A 232 -33.97 -19.32 16.29
C ALA A 232 -35.27 -18.65 16.74
N SER A 233 -35.15 -17.65 17.62
CA SER A 233 -36.29 -16.88 18.12
C SER A 233 -36.72 -15.80 17.14
N GLN A 234 -37.94 -15.25 17.29
CA GLN A 234 -38.39 -14.07 16.53
C GLN A 234 -37.39 -12.89 16.62
N LYS A 235 -36.76 -12.73 17.79
CA LYS A 235 -35.69 -11.74 18.02
C LYS A 235 -34.48 -11.95 17.12
N SER A 236 -34.15 -13.21 16.80
CA SER A 236 -33.06 -13.53 15.87
C SER A 236 -33.37 -12.98 14.47
N TRP A 237 -34.61 -13.11 14.02
CA TRP A 237 -35.05 -12.56 12.73
C TRP A 237 -35.06 -11.03 12.70
N TYR A 238 -35.43 -10.36 13.80
CA TYR A 238 -35.32 -8.91 13.89
C TYR A 238 -33.87 -8.43 13.77
N ALA A 239 -32.95 -9.09 14.47
CA ALA A 239 -31.51 -8.78 14.35
C ALA A 239 -31.01 -8.98 12.91
N LEU A 240 -31.36 -10.09 12.26
CA LEU A 240 -30.97 -10.36 10.88
C LEU A 240 -31.53 -9.34 9.87
N ARG A 241 -32.80 -8.93 10.04
CA ARG A 241 -33.39 -7.87 9.22
C ARG A 241 -32.66 -6.54 9.42
N GLY A 242 -32.32 -6.19 10.66
CA GLY A 242 -31.53 -5.00 10.96
C GLY A 242 -30.18 -4.98 10.23
N LEU A 243 -29.45 -6.10 10.26
CA LEU A 243 -28.19 -6.23 9.52
C LEU A 243 -28.38 -6.16 8.00
N ALA A 244 -29.42 -6.79 7.47
CA ALA A 244 -29.73 -6.75 6.04
C ALA A 244 -30.08 -5.31 5.58
N CYS A 245 -30.85 -4.57 6.37
CA CYS A 245 -31.15 -3.17 6.10
C CYS A 245 -29.89 -2.30 6.14
N ALA A 246 -28.98 -2.54 7.09
CA ALA A 246 -27.70 -1.84 7.15
C ALA A 246 -26.82 -2.14 5.92
N ALA A 247 -26.72 -3.41 5.50
CA ALA A 247 -26.00 -3.78 4.29
C ALA A 247 -26.59 -3.13 3.03
N LEU A 248 -27.92 -3.15 2.89
CA LEU A 248 -28.60 -2.50 1.78
C LEU A 248 -28.35 -1.00 1.77
N PHE A 249 -28.46 -0.33 2.92
CA PHE A 249 -28.16 1.09 3.06
C PHE A 249 -26.73 1.41 2.63
N PHE A 250 -25.74 0.65 3.11
CA PHE A 250 -24.34 0.82 2.69
C PHE A 250 -24.16 0.65 1.18
N ILE A 251 -24.75 -0.40 0.58
CA ILE A 251 -24.66 -0.65 -0.87
C ILE A 251 -25.25 0.53 -1.65
N LEU A 252 -26.39 1.07 -1.23
CA LEU A 252 -27.03 2.21 -1.88
C LEU A 252 -26.18 3.48 -1.77
N VAL A 253 -25.67 3.81 -0.58
CA VAL A 253 -24.80 4.98 -0.37
C VAL A 253 -23.52 4.85 -1.17
N ARG A 254 -22.85 3.69 -1.10
CA ARG A 254 -21.64 3.40 -1.88
C ARG A 254 -21.89 3.55 -3.38
N SER A 255 -22.97 2.96 -3.88
CA SER A 255 -23.32 3.02 -5.31
C SER A 255 -23.60 4.46 -5.75
N TYR A 256 -24.28 5.24 -4.91
CA TYR A 256 -24.53 6.66 -5.17
C TYR A 256 -23.23 7.47 -5.23
N VAL A 257 -22.36 7.36 -4.22
CA VAL A 257 -21.09 8.13 -4.17
C VAL A 257 -20.16 7.76 -5.32
N LEU A 258 -20.14 6.49 -5.72
CA LEU A 258 -19.34 6.00 -6.83
C LEU A 258 -20.03 6.18 -8.19
N ASN A 259 -21.12 6.96 -8.28
CA ASN A 259 -21.88 7.24 -9.49
C ASN A 259 -22.32 5.98 -10.26
N TRP A 260 -22.69 4.92 -9.54
CA TRP A 260 -23.05 3.61 -10.08
C TRP A 260 -21.96 3.01 -11.00
N SER A 261 -20.73 3.50 -10.88
CA SER A 261 -19.60 2.97 -11.63
C SER A 261 -19.10 1.69 -10.95
N PHE A 262 -19.59 0.56 -11.42
CA PHE A 262 -18.95 -0.73 -11.16
C PHE A 262 -17.75 -0.82 -12.09
N SER A 263 -16.60 -0.25 -11.69
CA SER A 263 -15.38 -0.26 -12.52
C SER A 263 -14.97 -1.71 -12.82
N SER A 264 -15.32 -2.19 -14.00
CA SER A 264 -15.25 -3.62 -14.36
C SER A 264 -14.18 -3.92 -15.41
N SER A 265 -13.58 -2.91 -16.04
CA SER A 265 -12.42 -3.09 -16.89
C SER A 265 -11.16 -2.61 -16.16
N ALA A 266 -10.33 -3.55 -15.73
CA ALA A 266 -9.02 -3.27 -15.13
C ALA A 266 -8.00 -2.67 -16.13
N GLY A 267 -8.45 -2.28 -17.33
CA GLY A 267 -7.61 -1.80 -18.42
C GLY A 267 -6.63 -2.86 -18.93
N THR A 268 -5.84 -2.46 -19.92
CA THR A 268 -4.70 -3.24 -20.46
C THR A 268 -3.40 -2.91 -19.72
N GLU A 269 -3.48 -2.21 -18.58
CA GLU A 269 -2.33 -1.75 -17.81
C GLU A 269 -2.02 -2.74 -16.68
N LEU A 270 -0.79 -3.26 -16.68
CA LEU A 270 -0.41 -4.35 -15.77
C LEU A 270 -0.54 -3.92 -14.32
N MET A 271 -0.28 -2.65 -13.97
CA MET A 271 -0.41 -2.10 -12.60
C MET A 271 -1.84 -2.02 -12.07
N ASN A 272 -2.83 -2.22 -12.94
CA ASN A 272 -4.24 -2.21 -12.60
C ASN A 272 -4.92 -3.57 -12.80
N ASN A 273 -4.30 -4.46 -13.57
CA ASN A 273 -4.83 -5.79 -13.86
C ASN A 273 -3.78 -6.88 -13.62
N SER A 274 -3.91 -7.60 -12.51
CA SER A 274 -2.96 -8.63 -12.10
C SER A 274 -2.97 -9.93 -12.91
N PHE A 275 -3.86 -10.02 -13.92
CA PHE A 275 -4.01 -11.19 -14.79
C PHE A 275 -3.73 -10.88 -16.26
N LEU A 276 -2.82 -9.94 -16.52
CA LEU A 276 -2.25 -9.69 -17.84
C LEU A 276 -0.89 -10.36 -17.96
N LYS A 277 -0.53 -10.86 -19.15
CA LYS A 277 0.81 -11.37 -19.50
C LYS A 277 1.38 -10.66 -20.72
N TRP A 278 2.70 -10.49 -20.72
CA TRP A 278 3.41 -9.93 -21.86
C TRP A 278 3.55 -11.02 -22.93
N ASN A 279 3.08 -10.75 -24.13
CA ASN A 279 3.20 -11.66 -25.27
C ASN A 279 3.40 -10.85 -26.54
N ASN A 280 4.48 -11.13 -27.29
CA ASN A 280 4.77 -10.51 -28.59
C ASN A 280 4.64 -8.97 -28.63
N GLY A 281 5.12 -8.28 -27.59
CA GLY A 281 5.14 -6.81 -27.58
C GLY A 281 3.90 -6.13 -26.99
N SER A 282 2.92 -6.88 -26.48
CA SER A 282 1.73 -6.31 -25.85
C SER A 282 1.25 -7.11 -24.64
N TYR A 283 0.38 -6.50 -23.83
CA TYR A 283 -0.31 -7.18 -22.75
C TYR A 283 -1.55 -7.91 -23.25
N VAL A 284 -1.62 -9.20 -22.98
CA VAL A 284 -2.79 -10.05 -23.24
C VAL A 284 -3.33 -10.61 -21.93
N GLU A 285 -4.63 -10.85 -21.86
CA GLU A 285 -5.24 -11.46 -20.68
C GLU A 285 -4.79 -12.91 -20.48
N PHE A 286 -4.79 -13.35 -19.23
CA PHE A 286 -4.63 -14.77 -18.90
C PHE A 286 -5.79 -15.56 -19.48
N SER A 287 -5.49 -16.76 -19.97
CA SER A 287 -6.52 -17.77 -20.20
C SER A 287 -7.24 -18.09 -18.88
N LEU A 288 -8.45 -18.64 -18.98
CA LEU A 288 -9.23 -19.04 -17.80
C LEU A 288 -8.44 -20.02 -16.91
N ILE A 289 -7.69 -20.94 -17.50
CA ILE A 289 -6.88 -21.93 -16.79
C ILE A 289 -5.71 -21.26 -16.05
N GLU A 290 -5.04 -20.28 -16.68
CA GLU A 290 -3.98 -19.51 -16.03
C GLU A 290 -4.52 -18.64 -14.88
N LYS A 291 -5.68 -18.00 -15.08
CA LYS A 291 -6.33 -17.20 -14.04
C LYS A 291 -6.73 -18.07 -12.83
N LEU A 292 -7.47 -19.16 -13.06
CA LEU A 292 -7.92 -20.05 -11.99
C LEU A 292 -6.76 -20.80 -11.33
N GLY A 293 -5.76 -21.23 -12.10
CA GLY A 293 -4.55 -21.86 -11.58
C GLY A 293 -3.73 -20.92 -10.70
N THR A 294 -3.60 -19.65 -11.10
CA THR A 294 -2.92 -18.60 -10.31
C THR A 294 -3.70 -18.26 -9.04
N ILE A 295 -5.02 -18.09 -9.11
CA ILE A 295 -5.87 -17.87 -7.93
C ILE A 295 -5.73 -19.05 -6.96
N SER A 296 -5.79 -20.28 -7.46
CA SER A 296 -5.67 -21.48 -6.63
C SER A 296 -4.27 -21.57 -5.99
N PHE A 297 -3.21 -21.21 -6.70
CA PHE A 297 -1.87 -21.10 -6.13
C PHE A 297 -1.81 -20.08 -4.99
N THR A 298 -2.43 -18.91 -5.18
CA THR A 298 -2.51 -17.88 -4.14
C THR A 298 -3.27 -18.38 -2.91
N LEU A 299 -4.36 -19.15 -3.07
CA LEU A 299 -5.09 -19.77 -1.96
C LEU A 299 -4.22 -20.78 -1.19
N TRP A 300 -3.40 -21.57 -1.90
CA TRP A 300 -2.38 -22.41 -1.25
C TRP A 300 -1.38 -21.57 -0.43
N LYS A 301 -0.86 -20.48 -0.99
CA LYS A 301 0.07 -19.59 -0.29
C LYS A 301 -0.54 -19.00 0.97
N TYR A 302 -1.80 -18.58 0.90
CA TYR A 302 -2.55 -18.11 2.06
C TYR A 302 -2.70 -19.17 3.13
N PHE A 303 -3.06 -20.39 2.75
CA PHE A 303 -3.11 -21.51 3.69
C PHE A 303 -1.75 -21.78 4.33
N ALA A 304 -0.68 -21.79 3.54
CA ALA A 304 0.69 -22.02 4.03
C ALA A 304 1.13 -20.95 5.05
N LEU A 305 0.82 -19.67 4.81
CA LEU A 305 1.20 -18.56 5.71
C LEU A 305 0.51 -18.61 7.08
N ILE A 306 -0.62 -19.31 7.22
CA ILE A 306 -1.26 -19.52 8.53
C ILE A 306 -0.44 -20.47 9.41
N PHE A 307 0.25 -21.45 8.83
CA PHE A 307 1.05 -22.41 9.59
C PHE A 307 2.53 -22.02 9.63
N PHE A 308 3.03 -21.39 8.56
CA PHE A 308 4.42 -21.01 8.37
C PHE A 308 4.49 -19.56 7.84
N PRO A 309 4.35 -18.55 8.72
CA PRO A 309 4.33 -17.14 8.34
C PRO A 309 5.74 -16.60 8.01
N TYR A 310 6.42 -17.21 7.04
CA TYR A 310 7.77 -16.82 6.60
C TYR A 310 8.06 -17.28 5.15
N PRO A 311 8.76 -16.47 4.33
CA PRO A 311 9.07 -15.05 4.56
C PRO A 311 7.81 -14.18 4.35
N LEU A 312 7.73 -13.07 5.07
CA LEU A 312 6.69 -12.06 4.91
C LEU A 312 7.21 -10.89 4.06
N THR A 313 6.32 -10.24 3.31
CA THR A 313 6.59 -9.11 2.42
C THR A 313 5.29 -8.32 2.18
N HIS A 314 5.37 -6.99 2.09
CA HIS A 314 4.18 -6.14 1.93
C HIS A 314 3.54 -6.24 0.55
N ASP A 315 4.27 -6.70 -0.46
CA ASP A 315 3.78 -6.69 -1.84
C ASP A 315 4.25 -7.92 -2.63
N TYR A 316 3.28 -8.63 -3.21
CA TYR A 316 3.47 -9.85 -4.00
C TYR A 316 3.28 -9.59 -5.52
N TYR A 317 3.34 -8.32 -5.96
CA TYR A 317 2.79 -7.88 -7.23
C TYR A 317 3.66 -6.88 -8.00
N PRO A 318 3.60 -6.86 -9.35
CA PRO A 318 3.26 -7.98 -10.21
C PRO A 318 4.42 -8.99 -10.26
N ARG A 319 4.10 -10.27 -10.52
CA ARG A 319 5.05 -11.37 -10.83
C ARG A 319 5.88 -11.96 -9.70
N HIS A 320 5.78 -11.46 -8.47
CA HIS A 320 6.27 -12.26 -7.36
C HIS A 320 5.39 -13.52 -7.20
N ILE A 321 4.07 -13.39 -7.38
CA ILE A 321 3.24 -14.52 -7.82
C ILE A 321 3.35 -14.66 -9.35
N GLY A 322 3.98 -15.75 -9.79
CA GLY A 322 4.10 -16.10 -11.20
C GLY A 322 2.77 -16.45 -11.88
N ILE A 323 2.84 -16.88 -13.13
CA ILE A 323 1.69 -17.40 -13.88
C ILE A 323 1.63 -18.90 -13.62
N TYR A 324 0.54 -19.39 -13.04
CA TYR A 324 0.34 -20.79 -12.74
C TYR A 324 -0.87 -21.37 -13.48
N SER A 325 -0.85 -22.67 -13.69
CA SER A 325 -1.97 -23.46 -14.22
C SER A 325 -2.14 -24.72 -13.38
N PHE A 326 -3.16 -25.54 -13.67
CA PHE A 326 -3.37 -26.81 -12.96
C PHE A 326 -2.35 -27.93 -13.27
N HIS A 327 -1.26 -27.61 -13.96
CA HIS A 327 -0.07 -28.48 -14.01
C HIS A 327 0.81 -28.34 -12.75
N ASP A 328 0.68 -27.21 -12.03
CA ASP A 328 1.40 -26.99 -10.79
C ASP A 328 0.68 -27.67 -9.61
N VAL A 329 1.41 -28.50 -8.86
CA VAL A 329 0.87 -29.24 -7.71
C VAL A 329 0.32 -28.32 -6.63
N LYS A 330 0.94 -27.15 -6.39
CA LYS A 330 0.50 -26.18 -5.39
C LYS A 330 -0.80 -25.49 -5.81
N SER A 331 -1.00 -25.25 -7.11
CA SER A 331 -2.30 -24.81 -7.63
C SER A 331 -3.40 -25.84 -7.36
N ILE A 332 -3.13 -27.13 -7.58
CA ILE A 332 -4.08 -28.21 -7.27
C ILE A 332 -4.34 -28.26 -5.76
N LEU A 333 -3.30 -28.21 -4.93
CA LEU A 333 -3.43 -28.22 -3.46
C LEU A 333 -4.31 -27.08 -2.96
N GLY A 334 -4.13 -25.86 -3.46
CA GLY A 334 -4.95 -24.72 -3.08
C GLY A 334 -6.43 -24.95 -3.40
N LEU A 335 -6.74 -25.42 -4.61
CA LEU A 335 -8.11 -25.77 -5.00
C LEU A 335 -8.70 -26.87 -4.11
N VAL A 336 -7.95 -27.96 -3.89
CA VAL A 336 -8.39 -29.10 -3.10
C VAL A 336 -8.65 -28.69 -1.65
N ILE A 337 -7.74 -27.93 -1.02
CA ILE A 337 -7.90 -27.46 0.36
C ILE A 337 -9.15 -26.57 0.49
N THR A 338 -9.33 -25.62 -0.44
CA THR A 338 -10.52 -24.75 -0.44
C THR A 338 -11.80 -25.56 -0.61
N LEU A 339 -11.85 -26.51 -1.54
CA LEU A 339 -13.02 -27.35 -1.77
C LEU A 339 -13.30 -28.28 -0.58
N VAL A 340 -12.27 -28.90 0.00
CA VAL A 340 -12.39 -29.76 1.18
C VAL A 340 -12.95 -28.95 2.36
N LEU A 341 -12.42 -27.74 2.62
CA LEU A 341 -12.93 -26.88 3.69
C LEU A 341 -14.36 -26.43 3.44
N PHE A 342 -14.71 -26.13 2.18
CA PHE A 342 -16.08 -25.74 1.81
C PHE A 342 -17.06 -26.91 2.04
N VAL A 343 -16.75 -28.08 1.49
CA VAL A 343 -17.53 -29.31 1.64
C VAL A 343 -17.65 -29.71 3.12
N PHE A 344 -16.54 -29.64 3.86
CA PHE A 344 -16.51 -29.85 5.31
C PHE A 344 -17.43 -28.87 6.05
N GLY A 345 -17.41 -27.59 5.70
CA GLY A 345 -18.29 -26.58 6.26
C GLY A 345 -19.77 -26.87 6.01
N VAL A 346 -20.13 -27.24 4.77
CA VAL A 346 -21.51 -27.58 4.40
C VAL A 346 -22.00 -28.82 5.15
N PHE A 347 -21.25 -29.92 5.13
CA PHE A 347 -21.68 -31.17 5.78
C PHE A 347 -21.81 -31.04 7.31
N ASN A 348 -20.97 -30.19 7.94
CA ASN A 348 -21.02 -29.97 9.37
C ASN A 348 -22.06 -28.94 9.80
N ILE A 349 -22.73 -28.21 8.91
CA ILE A 349 -23.66 -27.13 9.28
C ILE A 349 -24.81 -27.61 10.18
N ARG A 350 -25.23 -28.88 10.04
CA ARG A 350 -26.24 -29.49 10.91
C ARG A 350 -25.65 -30.41 11.98
N LYS A 351 -24.50 -31.04 11.71
CA LYS A 351 -23.87 -32.04 12.61
C LYS A 351 -23.04 -31.38 13.70
N ASN A 352 -22.12 -30.49 13.31
CA ASN A 352 -21.21 -29.74 14.19
C ASN A 352 -21.14 -28.29 13.71
N PRO A 353 -22.17 -27.48 13.99
CA PRO A 353 -22.31 -26.16 13.39
C PRO A 353 -21.17 -25.19 13.76
N TRP A 354 -20.44 -25.44 14.85
CA TRP A 354 -19.22 -24.72 15.22
C TRP A 354 -18.10 -24.87 14.19
N TYR A 355 -17.89 -26.08 13.65
CA TYR A 355 -16.90 -26.33 12.60
C TYR A 355 -17.29 -25.64 11.29
N SER A 356 -18.59 -25.65 10.99
CA SER A 356 -19.15 -24.93 9.84
C SER A 356 -18.92 -23.43 9.96
N PHE A 357 -19.22 -22.84 11.13
CA PHE A 357 -18.97 -21.43 11.41
C PHE A 357 -17.50 -21.06 11.22
N ALA A 358 -16.57 -21.83 11.81
CA ALA A 358 -15.13 -21.55 11.70
C ALA A 358 -14.61 -21.69 10.25
N ALA A 359 -15.04 -22.73 9.52
CA ALA A 359 -14.66 -22.93 8.12
C ALA A 359 -15.16 -21.78 7.23
N PHE A 360 -16.43 -21.37 7.36
CA PHE A 360 -16.96 -20.25 6.58
C PHE A 360 -16.40 -18.90 7.01
N ALA A 361 -16.03 -18.73 8.29
CA ALA A 361 -15.35 -17.52 8.76
C ALA A 361 -13.94 -17.35 8.15
N TYR A 362 -13.33 -18.44 7.67
CA TYR A 362 -12.11 -18.38 6.86
C TYR A 362 -12.41 -18.17 5.36
N LEU A 363 -13.32 -18.98 4.79
CA LEU A 363 -13.54 -19.02 3.34
C LEU A 363 -14.25 -17.79 2.78
N LEU A 364 -15.31 -17.31 3.45
CA LEU A 364 -16.12 -16.19 2.94
C LEU A 364 -15.36 -14.86 2.85
N PRO A 365 -14.55 -14.42 3.83
CA PRO A 365 -13.75 -13.22 3.62
C PRO A 365 -12.62 -13.43 2.61
N LEU A 366 -12.02 -14.63 2.57
CA LEU A 366 -10.93 -14.93 1.65
C LEU A 366 -11.39 -14.94 0.19
N ILE A 367 -12.61 -15.45 -0.10
CA ILE A 367 -13.12 -15.50 -1.48
C ILE A 367 -13.35 -14.10 -2.06
N LEU A 368 -13.76 -13.13 -1.24
CA LEU A 368 -13.95 -11.74 -1.68
C LEU A 368 -12.63 -11.07 -2.09
N VAL A 369 -11.51 -11.47 -1.50
CA VAL A 369 -10.18 -10.91 -1.80
C VAL A 369 -9.33 -11.81 -2.70
N SER A 370 -9.88 -12.93 -3.17
CA SER A 370 -9.16 -13.96 -3.94
C SER A 370 -8.95 -13.64 -5.42
N ASN A 371 -9.51 -12.53 -5.93
CA ASN A 371 -9.62 -12.21 -7.36
C ASN A 371 -10.54 -13.15 -8.19
N LEU A 372 -11.29 -14.06 -7.56
CA LEU A 372 -12.17 -14.99 -8.26
C LEU A 372 -13.33 -14.28 -8.97
N PHE A 373 -14.04 -13.42 -8.26
CA PHE A 373 -15.23 -12.72 -8.79
C PHE A 373 -14.92 -11.35 -9.35
N PHE A 374 -13.96 -10.63 -8.77
CA PHE A 374 -13.58 -9.29 -9.18
C PHE A 374 -12.09 -9.05 -8.93
N PRO A 375 -11.39 -8.30 -9.80
CA PRO A 375 -9.99 -7.97 -9.59
C PRO A 375 -9.84 -7.03 -8.39
N VAL A 376 -8.89 -7.34 -7.51
CA VAL A 376 -8.58 -6.56 -6.30
C VAL A 376 -7.43 -5.57 -6.55
N GLY A 377 -6.75 -5.68 -7.70
CA GLY A 377 -5.61 -4.84 -8.10
C GLY A 377 -4.24 -5.34 -7.60
N THR A 378 -4.18 -6.54 -7.02
CA THR A 378 -2.94 -7.25 -6.68
C THR A 378 -3.18 -8.76 -6.75
N ASN A 379 -2.14 -9.55 -7.01
CA ASN A 379 -2.24 -11.01 -6.94
C ASN A 379 -2.46 -11.51 -5.50
N MET A 380 -1.83 -10.86 -4.52
CA MET A 380 -1.81 -11.28 -3.11
C MET A 380 -1.33 -10.13 -2.21
N GLY A 381 -1.79 -10.14 -0.95
CA GLY A 381 -1.29 -9.31 0.16
C GLY A 381 -1.60 -9.97 1.49
N GLU A 382 -0.75 -9.81 2.50
CA GLU A 382 -0.86 -10.49 3.80
C GLU A 382 -2.04 -9.94 4.61
N ARG A 383 -2.32 -8.63 4.50
CA ARG A 383 -3.50 -7.98 5.09
C ARG A 383 -4.82 -8.66 4.75
N PHE A 384 -4.91 -9.34 3.59
CA PHE A 384 -6.11 -10.07 3.18
C PHE A 384 -6.37 -11.32 4.03
N LEU A 385 -5.37 -11.84 4.76
CA LEU A 385 -5.54 -12.91 5.73
C LEU A 385 -6.01 -12.43 7.10
N PHE A 386 -6.02 -11.12 7.39
CA PHE A 386 -6.34 -10.60 8.72
C PHE A 386 -7.73 -11.00 9.23
N MET A 387 -8.77 -10.87 8.38
CA MET A 387 -10.13 -11.31 8.72
C MET A 387 -10.30 -12.83 8.60
N PRO A 388 -9.84 -13.51 7.54
CA PRO A 388 -9.88 -14.97 7.44
C PRO A 388 -9.17 -15.72 8.58
N SER A 389 -8.07 -15.17 9.11
CA SER A 389 -7.26 -15.83 10.15
C SER A 389 -8.09 -16.12 11.40
N PHE A 390 -9.06 -15.26 11.75
CA PHE A 390 -10.01 -15.50 12.85
C PHE A 390 -10.74 -16.85 12.70
N GLY A 391 -11.24 -17.16 11.50
CA GLY A 391 -11.98 -18.38 11.24
C GLY A 391 -11.11 -19.64 11.29
N ILE A 392 -9.95 -19.62 10.62
CA ILE A 392 -9.07 -20.79 10.58
C ILE A 392 -8.37 -21.04 11.92
N ILE A 393 -8.00 -20.00 12.67
CA ILE A 393 -7.44 -20.13 14.02
C ILE A 393 -8.48 -20.72 14.97
N LEU A 394 -9.74 -20.29 14.88
CA LEU A 394 -10.83 -20.91 15.63
C LEU A 394 -11.01 -22.40 15.27
N LEU A 395 -10.93 -22.74 13.98
CA LEU A 395 -11.01 -24.13 13.53
C LEU A 395 -9.85 -24.97 14.07
N ILE A 396 -8.61 -24.47 13.99
CA ILE A 396 -7.42 -25.11 14.55
C ILE A 396 -7.58 -25.32 16.05
N SER A 397 -8.09 -24.33 16.78
CA SER A 397 -8.27 -24.39 18.23
C SER A 397 -9.20 -25.52 18.65
N PHE A 398 -10.27 -25.79 17.88
CA PHE A 398 -11.16 -26.93 18.13
C PHE A 398 -10.44 -28.29 18.09
N TYR A 399 -9.46 -28.46 17.19
CA TYR A 399 -8.68 -29.69 17.10
C TYR A 399 -7.52 -29.73 18.10
N LEU A 400 -6.97 -28.56 18.44
CA LEU A 400 -5.83 -28.44 19.32
C LEU A 400 -6.20 -28.69 20.78
N ILE A 401 -7.35 -28.21 21.24
CA ILE A 401 -7.76 -28.31 22.66
C ILE A 401 -7.81 -29.75 23.19
N PRO A 402 -8.44 -30.73 22.51
CA PRO A 402 -8.41 -32.12 22.96
C PRO A 402 -6.98 -32.68 23.11
N LEU A 403 -6.07 -32.32 22.19
CA LEU A 403 -4.67 -32.75 22.25
C LEU A 403 -3.94 -32.10 23.44
N LEU A 404 -4.14 -30.80 23.65
CA LEU A 404 -3.54 -30.07 24.77
C LEU A 404 -4.04 -30.58 26.13
N SER A 405 -5.32 -30.96 26.24
CA SER A 405 -5.84 -31.54 27.48
C SER A 405 -5.25 -32.92 27.79
N GLN A 406 -4.95 -33.71 26.76
CA GLN A 406 -4.45 -35.08 26.92
C GLN A 406 -2.95 -35.11 27.24
N PHE A 407 -2.15 -34.21 26.66
CA PHE A 407 -0.69 -34.26 26.75
C PHE A 407 -0.10 -32.94 27.26
N LYS A 408 0.36 -32.93 28.52
CA LYS A 408 1.02 -31.75 29.12
C LYS A 408 2.20 -31.23 28.30
N VAL A 409 2.99 -32.12 27.69
CA VAL A 409 4.12 -31.74 26.82
C VAL A 409 3.66 -30.83 25.67
N LEU A 410 2.49 -31.10 25.08
CA LEU A 410 1.96 -30.27 23.99
C LEU A 410 1.55 -28.87 24.46
N GLN A 411 1.23 -28.67 25.75
CA GLN A 411 0.98 -27.33 26.30
C GLN A 411 2.26 -26.49 26.33
N TYR A 412 3.40 -27.09 26.69
CA TYR A 412 4.70 -26.41 26.62
C TYR A 412 5.11 -26.11 25.17
N VAL A 413 4.89 -27.06 24.24
CA VAL A 413 5.11 -26.84 22.80
C VAL A 413 4.24 -25.68 22.30
N PHE A 414 2.97 -25.63 22.68
CA PHE A 414 2.06 -24.55 22.32
C PHE A 414 2.55 -23.19 22.84
N ILE A 415 3.01 -23.10 24.09
CA ILE A 415 3.63 -21.88 24.63
C ILE A 415 4.88 -21.50 23.79
N GLY A 416 5.70 -22.48 23.42
CA GLY A 416 6.84 -22.27 22.52
C GLY A 416 6.44 -21.70 21.15
N VAL A 417 5.34 -22.18 20.56
CA VAL A 417 4.77 -21.63 19.31
C VAL A 417 4.31 -20.19 19.52
N LEU A 418 3.61 -19.88 20.62
CA LEU A 418 3.17 -18.51 20.93
C LEU A 418 4.35 -17.56 21.07
N LEU A 419 5.43 -17.99 21.75
CA LEU A 419 6.66 -17.22 21.89
C LEU A 419 7.36 -17.01 20.54
N LEU A 420 7.49 -18.06 19.72
CA LEU A 420 8.07 -17.97 18.40
C LEU A 420 7.32 -16.97 17.51
N PHE A 421 5.99 -17.06 17.47
CA PHE A 421 5.15 -16.16 16.70
C PHE A 421 5.22 -14.71 17.23
N SER A 422 5.29 -14.54 18.55
CA SER A 422 5.53 -13.24 19.17
C SER A 422 6.87 -12.63 18.72
N ILE A 423 7.95 -13.41 18.75
CA ILE A 423 9.28 -12.98 18.30
C ILE A 423 9.25 -12.62 16.81
N MET A 424 8.66 -13.46 15.96
CA MET A 424 8.54 -13.20 14.53
C MET A 424 7.77 -11.90 14.24
N THR A 425 6.69 -11.63 14.99
CA THR A 425 5.92 -10.39 14.90
C THR A 425 6.79 -9.18 15.24
N VAL A 426 7.44 -9.20 16.41
CA VAL A 426 8.30 -8.10 16.87
C VAL A 426 9.50 -7.88 15.93
N MET A 427 10.06 -8.95 15.35
CA MET A 427 11.12 -8.88 14.35
C MET A 427 10.65 -8.33 12.99
N ARG A 428 9.37 -8.48 12.65
CA ARG A 428 8.80 -7.95 11.40
C ARG A 428 8.43 -6.47 11.50
N ASN A 429 7.99 -6.00 12.67
CA ASN A 429 7.57 -4.62 12.89
C ASN A 429 8.58 -3.54 12.42
N PRO A 430 9.91 -3.67 12.64
CA PRO A 430 10.89 -2.69 12.18
C PRO A 430 10.94 -2.51 10.66
N ALA A 431 10.47 -3.47 9.87
CA ALA A 431 10.38 -3.30 8.42
C ALA A 431 9.44 -2.14 8.05
N TRP A 432 8.42 -1.87 8.89
CA TRP A 432 7.45 -0.79 8.71
C TRP A 432 7.91 0.54 9.31
N LYS A 433 9.22 0.73 9.56
CA LYS A 433 9.73 1.97 10.15
C LYS A 433 9.57 3.19 9.24
N ASN A 434 9.94 3.05 7.97
CA ASN A 434 9.82 4.06 6.92
C ASN A 434 9.89 3.39 5.54
N ASP A 435 9.55 4.11 4.48
CA ASP A 435 9.55 3.59 3.10
C ASP A 435 10.89 2.93 2.71
N PHE A 436 12.03 3.52 3.09
CA PHE A 436 13.34 2.96 2.78
C PHE A 436 13.56 1.60 3.45
N THR A 437 13.24 1.49 4.75
CA THR A 437 13.40 0.26 5.51
C THR A 437 12.46 -0.83 4.99
N LEU A 438 11.22 -0.47 4.64
CA LEU A 438 10.23 -1.40 4.10
C LEU A 438 10.69 -1.94 2.74
N PHE A 439 11.01 -1.06 1.79
CA PHE A 439 11.41 -1.48 0.44
C PHE A 439 12.74 -2.23 0.43
N SER A 440 13.74 -1.79 1.20
CA SER A 440 15.04 -2.46 1.26
C SER A 440 15.00 -3.83 1.95
N THR A 441 14.05 -4.05 2.86
CA THR A 441 13.79 -5.36 3.47
C THR A 441 13.05 -6.26 2.50
N ASP A 442 11.96 -5.76 1.93
CA ASP A 442 11.00 -6.59 1.21
C ASP A 442 11.45 -6.90 -0.23
N VAL A 443 12.29 -6.06 -0.86
CA VAL A 443 12.87 -6.34 -2.18
C VAL A 443 13.72 -7.61 -2.19
N LYS A 444 14.26 -8.01 -1.02
CA LYS A 444 15.02 -9.26 -0.83
C LYS A 444 14.13 -10.49 -0.84
N THR A 445 12.85 -10.35 -0.48
CA THR A 445 11.85 -11.42 -0.49
C THR A 445 11.09 -11.43 -1.82
N SER A 446 10.55 -10.27 -2.21
CA SER A 446 9.77 -10.05 -3.43
C SER A 446 10.67 -9.70 -4.62
N THR A 447 11.75 -10.47 -4.82
CA THR A 447 12.78 -10.17 -5.85
C THR A 447 12.22 -10.05 -7.27
N ASN A 448 11.12 -10.76 -7.55
CA ASN A 448 10.44 -10.75 -8.84
C ASN A 448 9.17 -9.87 -8.86
N SER A 449 9.06 -8.86 -8.00
CA SER A 449 7.98 -7.85 -8.06
C SER A 449 8.44 -6.61 -8.84
N ALA A 450 7.76 -6.24 -9.93
CA ALA A 450 8.12 -5.01 -10.64
C ALA A 450 7.92 -3.76 -9.75
N LYS A 451 6.84 -3.75 -8.96
CA LYS A 451 6.45 -2.62 -8.12
C LYS A 451 7.47 -2.35 -7.02
N ILE A 452 7.95 -3.39 -6.34
CA ILE A 452 8.93 -3.22 -5.26
C ILE A 452 10.32 -2.85 -5.78
N ASN A 453 10.71 -3.41 -6.93
CA ASN A 453 11.94 -3.05 -7.60
C ASN A 453 11.91 -1.58 -8.05
N ASN A 454 10.78 -1.11 -8.58
CA ASN A 454 10.57 0.29 -8.91
C ASN A 454 10.61 1.19 -7.66
N ALA A 455 9.92 0.81 -6.59
CA ALA A 455 9.91 1.57 -5.34
C ALA A 455 11.32 1.68 -4.71
N MET A 456 12.08 0.59 -4.71
CA MET A 456 13.47 0.57 -4.24
C MET A 456 14.40 1.41 -5.13
N GLY A 457 14.22 1.37 -6.45
CA GLY A 457 14.94 2.25 -7.38
C GLY A 457 14.64 3.72 -7.11
N GLY A 458 13.36 4.07 -6.97
CA GLY A 458 12.89 5.42 -6.71
C GLY A 458 13.46 6.01 -5.42
N ILE A 459 13.42 5.26 -4.31
CA ILE A 459 13.90 5.78 -3.02
C ILE A 459 15.43 5.97 -3.00
N LEU A 460 16.17 5.14 -3.73
CA LEU A 460 17.61 5.33 -3.89
C LEU A 460 17.93 6.59 -4.70
N ILE A 461 17.14 6.87 -5.74
CA ILE A 461 17.30 8.07 -6.59
C ILE A 461 16.94 9.34 -5.83
N GLU A 462 15.84 9.32 -5.06
CA GLU A 462 15.44 10.46 -4.23
C GLU A 462 16.56 10.89 -3.29
N GLY A 463 17.34 9.95 -2.73
CA GLY A 463 18.50 10.27 -1.90
C GLY A 463 19.73 10.83 -2.62
N LEU A 464 19.83 10.76 -3.96
CA LEU A 464 21.07 11.10 -4.68
C LEU A 464 21.40 12.60 -4.66
N HIS A 465 20.40 13.48 -4.62
CA HIS A 465 20.63 14.92 -4.61
C HIS A 465 21.29 15.42 -3.31
N LEU A 466 21.23 14.63 -2.23
CA LEU A 466 21.86 14.93 -0.94
C LEU A 466 23.27 14.33 -0.83
N GLU A 467 23.68 13.49 -1.79
CA GLU A 467 24.94 12.77 -1.71
C GLU A 467 26.09 13.63 -2.25
N THR A 468 27.04 13.94 -1.37
CA THR A 468 28.22 14.75 -1.72
C THR A 468 29.42 13.90 -2.15
N ASP A 469 29.48 12.64 -1.71
CA ASP A 469 30.54 11.71 -2.14
C ASP A 469 30.21 11.12 -3.53
N SER A 470 31.04 11.48 -4.51
CA SER A 470 30.92 10.97 -5.88
C SER A 470 31.01 9.44 -6.01
N SER A 471 31.75 8.76 -5.12
CA SER A 471 31.86 7.30 -5.11
C SER A 471 30.56 6.66 -4.66
N GLU A 472 29.96 7.21 -3.62
CA GLU A 472 28.74 6.72 -3.01
C GLU A 472 27.51 7.03 -3.89
N LEU A 473 27.48 8.22 -4.49
CA LEU A 473 26.49 8.59 -5.49
C LEU A 473 26.48 7.57 -6.64
N ARG A 474 27.67 7.24 -7.18
CA ARG A 474 27.79 6.23 -8.25
C ARG A 474 27.30 4.86 -7.78
N ARG A 475 27.66 4.43 -6.57
CA ARG A 475 27.24 3.13 -6.02
C ARG A 475 25.73 3.04 -5.86
N LYS A 476 25.11 4.06 -5.26
CA LYS A 476 23.64 4.15 -5.07
C LYS A 476 22.91 4.22 -6.40
N ALA A 477 23.33 5.09 -7.33
CA ALA A 477 22.73 5.21 -8.65
C ALA A 477 22.79 3.90 -9.45
N ASN A 478 23.95 3.24 -9.49
CA ASN A 478 24.10 1.93 -10.16
C ASN A 478 23.24 0.86 -9.49
N THR A 479 23.07 0.92 -8.17
CA THR A 479 22.18 -0.01 -7.45
C THR A 479 20.72 0.25 -7.79
N ALA A 480 20.30 1.51 -7.87
CA ALA A 480 18.96 1.89 -8.32
C ALA A 480 18.69 1.39 -9.73
N ILE A 481 19.63 1.58 -10.67
CA ILE A 481 19.52 1.11 -12.06
C ILE A 481 19.30 -0.40 -12.12
N ARG A 482 20.03 -1.21 -11.33
CA ARG A 482 19.81 -2.67 -11.30
C ARG A 482 18.40 -3.07 -10.88
N TYR A 483 17.83 -2.40 -9.87
CA TYR A 483 16.45 -2.65 -9.47
C TYR A 483 15.46 -2.20 -10.56
N LEU A 484 15.68 -1.02 -11.15
CA LEU A 484 14.81 -0.50 -12.21
C LEU A 484 14.86 -1.36 -13.47
N ASP A 485 16.04 -1.89 -13.82
CA ASP A 485 16.20 -2.86 -14.90
C ASP A 485 15.37 -4.11 -14.64
N LYS A 486 15.37 -4.62 -13.40
CA LYS A 486 14.52 -5.75 -13.03
C LYS A 486 13.04 -5.41 -13.14
N ALA A 487 12.63 -4.21 -12.72
CA ALA A 487 11.24 -3.76 -12.87
C ALA A 487 10.82 -3.68 -14.35
N ILE A 488 11.68 -3.17 -15.22
CA ILE A 488 11.44 -3.04 -16.66
C ILE A 488 11.45 -4.41 -17.36
N GLU A 489 12.31 -5.33 -16.94
CA GLU A 489 12.32 -6.72 -17.42
C GLU A 489 10.96 -7.41 -17.15
N ILE A 490 10.42 -7.21 -15.95
CA ILE A 490 9.14 -7.78 -15.52
C ILE A 490 7.95 -7.07 -16.18
N HIS A 491 8.05 -5.75 -16.35
CA HIS A 491 7.03 -4.88 -16.93
C HIS A 491 7.66 -3.93 -17.97
N PRO A 492 7.72 -4.34 -19.25
CA PRO A 492 8.42 -3.57 -20.30
C PRO A 492 7.86 -2.15 -20.51
N LEU A 493 6.56 -1.95 -20.29
CA LEU A 493 5.90 -0.64 -20.38
C LEU A 493 5.84 0.12 -19.04
N TYR A 494 6.73 -0.16 -18.07
CA TYR A 494 6.70 0.52 -16.78
C TYR A 494 7.36 1.90 -16.89
N TYR A 495 6.64 2.85 -17.48
CA TYR A 495 7.18 4.17 -17.80
C TYR A 495 7.78 4.91 -16.59
N ASP A 496 7.17 4.78 -15.41
CA ASP A 496 7.72 5.35 -14.17
C ASP A 496 9.13 4.80 -13.85
N ALA A 497 9.35 3.50 -14.04
CA ALA A 497 10.66 2.88 -13.84
C ALA A 497 11.69 3.35 -14.88
N ILE A 498 11.26 3.55 -16.13
CA ILE A 498 12.13 4.07 -17.21
C ILE A 498 12.52 5.53 -16.92
N VAL A 499 11.57 6.37 -16.47
CA VAL A 499 11.82 7.76 -16.05
C VAL A 499 12.77 7.81 -14.86
N LEU A 500 12.55 6.97 -13.84
CA LEU A 500 13.47 6.87 -12.70
C LEU A 500 14.86 6.42 -13.16
N LYS A 501 14.97 5.48 -14.09
CA LYS A 501 16.26 5.06 -14.64
C LYS A 501 16.95 6.23 -15.37
N ALA A 502 16.19 7.03 -16.12
CA ALA A 502 16.70 8.26 -16.75
C ALA A 502 17.19 9.28 -15.70
N ASN A 503 16.47 9.46 -14.59
CA ASN A 503 16.90 10.30 -13.47
C ASN A 503 18.25 9.80 -12.89
N ALA A 504 18.43 8.49 -12.72
CA ALA A 504 19.69 7.92 -12.24
C ALA A 504 20.87 8.24 -13.18
N TYR A 505 20.70 8.09 -14.50
CA TYR A 505 21.73 8.48 -15.48
C TYR A 505 21.99 9.98 -15.49
N TYR A 506 20.96 10.81 -15.28
CA TYR A 506 21.12 12.26 -15.12
C TYR A 506 22.03 12.60 -13.92
N TYR A 507 21.84 11.96 -12.76
CA TYR A 507 22.72 12.14 -11.60
C TYR A 507 24.15 11.62 -11.84
N LEU A 508 24.29 10.56 -12.64
CA LEU A 508 25.59 10.05 -13.10
C LEU A 508 26.26 10.96 -14.15
N LYS A 509 25.60 12.03 -14.59
CA LYS A 509 26.01 12.93 -15.67
C LYS A 509 26.15 12.25 -17.04
N ASP A 510 25.54 11.08 -17.20
CA ASP A 510 25.36 10.44 -18.51
C ASP A 510 24.08 10.99 -19.15
N PHE A 511 24.15 12.26 -19.53
CA PHE A 511 23.03 12.97 -20.14
C PHE A 511 22.56 12.36 -21.47
N PRO A 512 23.43 11.85 -22.38
CA PRO A 512 22.97 11.16 -23.59
C PRO A 512 22.02 10.00 -23.29
N THR A 513 22.37 9.14 -22.33
CA THR A 513 21.53 7.99 -21.95
C THR A 513 20.23 8.46 -21.30
N ALA A 514 20.29 9.45 -20.41
CA ALA A 514 19.11 10.03 -19.76
C ALA A 514 18.12 10.60 -20.79
N VAL A 515 18.60 11.43 -21.72
CA VAL A 515 17.78 12.03 -22.80
C VAL A 515 17.11 10.95 -23.65
N LYS A 516 17.86 9.92 -24.08
CA LYS A 516 17.32 8.81 -24.88
C LYS A 516 16.18 8.09 -24.16
N LEU A 517 16.32 7.85 -22.85
CA LEU A 517 15.29 7.18 -22.06
C LEU A 517 14.02 8.06 -21.92
N TYR A 518 14.15 9.36 -21.60
CA TYR A 518 12.98 10.25 -21.57
C TYR A 518 12.27 10.33 -22.91
N GLN A 519 13.03 10.46 -24.01
CA GLN A 519 12.46 10.47 -25.36
C GLN A 519 11.72 9.16 -25.68
N SER A 520 12.26 8.01 -25.24
CA SER A 520 11.59 6.71 -25.44
C SER A 520 10.25 6.60 -24.71
N VAL A 521 10.12 7.26 -23.55
CA VAL A 521 8.85 7.35 -22.82
C VAL A 521 7.90 8.27 -23.56
N LEU A 522 8.32 9.48 -23.95
CA LEU A 522 7.47 10.44 -24.65
C LEU A 522 7.05 9.99 -26.05
N ALA A 523 7.85 9.15 -26.72
CA ALA A 523 7.47 8.53 -28.00
C ALA A 523 6.26 7.59 -27.86
N GLN A 524 6.13 6.91 -26.70
CA GLN A 524 5.03 5.97 -26.43
C GLN A 524 3.88 6.63 -25.64
N LYS A 525 4.21 7.61 -24.79
CA LYS A 525 3.30 8.32 -23.90
C LYS A 525 3.63 9.83 -23.93
N PRO A 526 3.22 10.57 -24.99
CA PRO A 526 3.56 11.99 -25.14
C PRO A 526 3.11 12.89 -23.97
N GLY A 527 2.05 12.50 -23.27
CA GLY A 527 1.52 13.23 -22.12
C GLY A 527 2.15 12.89 -20.76
N ASP A 528 3.29 12.19 -20.70
CA ASP A 528 3.92 11.84 -19.43
C ASP A 528 4.45 13.08 -18.68
N GLU A 529 3.89 13.36 -17.50
CA GLU A 529 4.15 14.58 -16.72
C GLU A 529 5.61 14.65 -16.24
N SER A 530 6.18 13.52 -15.81
CA SER A 530 7.54 13.47 -15.29
C SER A 530 8.59 13.56 -16.39
N ALA A 531 8.40 12.83 -17.51
CA ALA A 531 9.31 12.92 -18.65
C ALA A 531 9.29 14.30 -19.31
N ASN A 532 8.12 14.93 -19.47
CA ASN A 532 8.00 16.29 -20.02
C ASN A 532 8.68 17.34 -19.13
N LYS A 533 8.64 17.16 -17.80
CA LYS A 533 9.32 18.05 -16.86
C LYS A 533 10.84 17.86 -16.89
N ASN A 534 11.32 16.63 -16.98
CA ASN A 534 12.74 16.31 -16.79
C ASN A 534 13.56 16.35 -18.10
N LEU A 535 12.97 16.05 -19.26
CA LEU A 535 13.68 16.04 -20.55
C LEU A 535 14.32 17.40 -20.91
N PRO A 536 13.64 18.57 -20.78
CA PRO A 536 14.26 19.86 -21.11
C PRO A 536 15.48 20.15 -20.24
N LEU A 537 15.41 19.80 -18.94
CA LEU A 537 16.53 19.94 -18.01
C LEU A 537 17.70 19.02 -18.40
N ALA A 538 17.42 17.78 -18.77
CA ALA A 538 18.44 16.84 -19.23
C ALA A 538 19.11 17.28 -20.53
N LEU A 539 18.34 17.80 -21.50
CA LEU A 539 18.87 18.36 -22.74
C LEU A 539 19.73 19.60 -22.47
N ARG A 540 19.30 20.49 -21.56
CA ARG A 540 20.07 21.67 -21.17
C ARG A 540 21.43 21.30 -20.60
N GLU A 541 21.46 20.41 -19.61
CA GLU A 541 22.72 19.97 -19.01
C GLU A 541 23.59 19.16 -19.99
N TYR A 542 22.97 18.41 -20.92
CA TYR A 542 23.70 17.77 -22.00
C TYR A 542 24.38 18.78 -22.92
N GLY A 543 23.64 19.83 -23.33
CA GLY A 543 24.17 20.92 -24.14
C GLY A 543 25.27 21.69 -23.43
N ARG A 544 25.11 21.96 -22.11
CA ARG A 544 26.16 22.56 -21.27
C ARG A 544 27.43 21.71 -21.26
N ASP A 545 27.31 20.40 -21.02
CA ASP A 545 28.45 19.48 -21.01
C ASP A 545 29.17 19.42 -22.37
N LEU A 546 28.40 19.36 -23.46
CA LEU A 546 28.94 19.39 -24.83
C LEU A 546 29.70 20.68 -25.13
N GLY A 547 29.14 21.83 -24.77
CA GLY A 547 29.74 23.13 -25.06
C GLY A 547 30.95 23.43 -24.18
N MET A 548 30.83 23.24 -22.87
CA MET A 548 31.83 23.69 -21.89
C MET A 548 32.91 22.64 -21.61
N ASN A 549 32.55 21.36 -21.47
CA ASN A 549 33.52 20.31 -21.11
C ASN A 549 34.10 19.61 -22.35
N LYS A 550 33.24 19.29 -23.32
CA LYS A 550 33.65 18.59 -24.56
C LYS A 550 34.02 19.51 -25.71
N HIS A 551 33.91 20.83 -25.52
CA HIS A 551 34.32 21.85 -26.49
C HIS A 551 33.69 21.66 -27.88
N ASN A 552 32.43 21.23 -27.93
CA ASN A 552 31.67 21.00 -29.15
C ASN A 552 30.42 21.92 -29.21
N PRO A 553 30.61 23.22 -29.49
CA PRO A 553 29.52 24.21 -29.45
C PRO A 553 28.47 23.99 -30.55
N VAL A 554 28.85 23.35 -31.67
CA VAL A 554 27.93 23.05 -32.78
C VAL A 554 26.87 22.03 -32.33
N VAL A 555 27.30 20.89 -31.78
CA VAL A 555 26.36 19.88 -31.29
C VAL A 555 25.63 20.37 -30.04
N ALA A 556 26.31 21.14 -29.17
CA ALA A 556 25.68 21.77 -28.01
C ALA A 556 24.49 22.64 -28.43
N LYS A 557 24.64 23.49 -29.45
CA LYS A 557 23.57 24.33 -30.00
C LYS A 557 22.37 23.49 -30.45
N ASP A 558 22.58 22.42 -31.22
CA ASP A 558 21.49 21.57 -31.71
C ASP A 558 20.69 20.91 -30.57
N ILE A 559 21.38 20.48 -29.52
CA ILE A 559 20.76 19.91 -28.32
C ILE A 559 20.01 20.99 -27.52
N LEU A 560 20.61 22.16 -27.33
CA LEU A 560 20.00 23.28 -26.60
C LEU A 560 18.76 23.82 -27.34
N LEU A 561 18.74 23.81 -28.67
CA LEU A 561 17.56 24.17 -29.45
C LEU A 561 16.39 23.21 -29.19
N GLN A 562 16.67 21.92 -28.93
CA GLN A 562 15.63 20.97 -28.51
C GLN A 562 15.12 21.31 -27.11
N ALA A 563 16.01 21.62 -26.16
CA ALA A 563 15.61 22.06 -24.81
C ALA A 563 14.72 23.31 -24.88
N TYR A 564 15.13 24.31 -25.67
CA TYR A 564 14.41 25.56 -25.85
C TYR A 564 13.02 25.35 -26.48
N LYS A 565 12.88 24.48 -27.48
CA LYS A 565 11.57 24.14 -28.06
C LYS A 565 10.60 23.55 -27.03
N LEU A 566 11.10 22.79 -26.05
CA LEU A 566 10.28 22.18 -25.01
C LEU A 566 10.00 23.12 -23.84
N ASN A 567 10.93 24.04 -23.52
CA ASN A 567 10.73 25.08 -22.51
C ASN A 567 11.37 26.41 -22.95
N PRO A 568 10.64 27.23 -23.74
CA PRO A 568 11.17 28.49 -24.27
C PRO A 568 11.42 29.57 -23.20
N SER A 569 10.92 29.37 -21.98
CA SER A 569 11.06 30.34 -20.89
C SER A 569 12.26 30.08 -19.97
N ASP A 570 13.01 29.00 -20.21
CA ASP A 570 14.17 28.66 -19.38
C ASP A 570 15.37 29.55 -19.72
N ILE A 571 15.57 30.58 -18.89
CA ILE A 571 16.65 31.58 -19.03
C ILE A 571 18.02 30.92 -19.18
N GLU A 572 18.29 29.85 -18.42
CA GLU A 572 19.58 29.17 -18.47
C GLU A 572 19.83 28.51 -19.84
N THR A 573 18.81 27.84 -20.41
CA THR A 573 18.89 27.29 -21.77
C THR A 573 19.13 28.39 -22.81
N ILE A 574 18.43 29.52 -22.70
CA ILE A 574 18.59 30.67 -23.60
C ILE A 574 20.00 31.25 -23.50
N MET A 575 20.51 31.44 -22.28
CA MET A 575 21.88 31.91 -22.09
C MET A 575 22.91 30.94 -22.68
N LEU A 576 22.73 29.63 -22.48
CA LEU A 576 23.61 28.61 -23.07
C LEU A 576 23.53 28.59 -24.61
N LEU A 577 22.36 28.85 -25.21
CA LEU A 577 22.23 29.03 -26.66
C LEU A 577 23.02 30.24 -27.15
N GLY A 578 22.91 31.38 -26.45
CA GLY A 578 23.69 32.57 -26.77
C GLY A 578 25.20 32.31 -26.69
N ILE A 579 25.66 31.60 -25.65
CA ILE A 579 27.06 31.20 -25.52
C ILE A 579 27.49 30.29 -26.68
N ALA A 580 26.69 29.27 -27.00
CA ALA A 580 27.00 28.33 -28.09
C ALA A 580 27.07 29.04 -29.46
N GLU A 581 26.12 29.94 -29.77
CA GLU A 581 26.13 30.74 -31.00
C GLU A 581 27.38 31.63 -31.09
N GLY A 582 27.74 32.32 -29.99
CA GLY A 582 28.95 33.13 -29.91
C GLY A 582 30.21 32.31 -30.11
N SER A 583 30.29 31.11 -29.52
CA SER A 583 31.39 30.16 -29.75
C SER A 583 31.46 29.63 -31.18
N THR A 584 30.35 29.64 -31.93
CA THR A 584 30.33 29.34 -33.38
C THR A 584 30.51 30.58 -34.27
N ASN A 585 30.96 31.71 -33.69
CA ASN A 585 31.19 33.00 -34.34
C ASN A 585 29.92 33.67 -34.91
N ASN A 586 28.73 33.25 -34.46
CA ASN A 586 27.45 33.84 -34.84
C ASN A 586 26.98 34.85 -33.78
N ASN A 587 27.77 35.90 -33.59
CA ASN A 587 27.57 36.86 -32.49
C ASN A 587 26.25 37.66 -32.61
N GLU A 588 25.69 37.82 -33.82
CA GLU A 588 24.36 38.42 -34.01
C GLU A 588 23.23 37.53 -33.45
N ALA A 589 23.30 36.22 -33.67
CA ALA A 589 22.34 35.29 -33.06
C ALA A 589 22.53 35.20 -31.53
N ALA A 590 23.78 35.22 -31.06
CA ALA A 590 24.09 35.26 -29.64
C ALA A 590 23.44 36.47 -28.95
N LEU A 591 23.53 37.65 -29.57
CA LEU A 591 22.93 38.88 -29.06
C LEU A 591 21.41 38.76 -28.89
N LYS A 592 20.72 38.16 -29.87
CA LYS A 592 19.26 37.92 -29.80
C LYS A 592 18.87 37.07 -28.59
N TYR A 593 19.60 35.98 -28.33
CA TYR A 593 19.32 35.13 -27.17
C TYR A 593 19.62 35.84 -25.85
N PHE A 594 20.70 36.61 -25.75
CA PHE A 594 20.97 37.38 -24.53
C PHE A 594 19.91 38.47 -24.30
N ASP A 595 19.44 39.13 -25.36
CA ASP A 595 18.34 40.08 -25.27
C ASP A 595 17.04 39.42 -24.81
N GLU A 596 16.73 38.23 -25.31
CA GLU A 596 15.58 37.43 -24.87
C GLU A 596 15.71 37.04 -23.39
N ALA A 597 16.88 36.56 -22.96
CA ALA A 597 17.15 36.25 -21.55
C ALA A 597 16.97 37.48 -20.64
N ILE A 598 17.39 38.67 -21.09
CA ILE A 598 17.22 39.95 -20.39
C ILE A 598 15.76 40.38 -20.38
N GLN A 599 14.99 40.14 -21.44
CA GLN A 599 13.56 40.44 -21.47
C GLN A 599 12.80 39.61 -20.42
N ILE A 600 13.14 38.33 -20.29
CA ILE A 600 12.53 37.44 -19.29
C ILE A 600 12.97 37.81 -17.88
N ASN A 601 14.26 38.10 -17.67
CA ASN A 601 14.79 38.56 -16.39
C ASN A 601 15.75 39.76 -16.57
N PRO A 602 15.23 40.99 -16.46
CA PRO A 602 16.02 42.20 -16.66
C PRO A 602 17.19 42.36 -15.68
N LYS A 603 17.15 41.69 -14.52
CA LYS A 603 18.16 41.76 -13.45
C LYS A 603 19.21 40.65 -13.54
N ASN A 604 19.23 39.85 -14.61
CA ASN A 604 20.24 38.82 -14.78
C ASN A 604 21.58 39.41 -15.20
N ALA A 605 22.47 39.63 -14.22
CA ALA A 605 23.81 40.19 -14.45
C ALA A 605 24.65 39.38 -15.46
N GLN A 606 24.56 38.05 -15.43
CA GLN A 606 25.31 37.18 -16.35
C GLN A 606 24.84 37.35 -17.80
N ALA A 607 23.53 37.55 -18.02
CA ALA A 607 23.00 37.80 -19.37
C ALA A 607 23.53 39.13 -19.95
N HIS A 608 23.57 40.20 -19.14
CA HIS A 608 24.17 41.48 -19.55
C HIS A 608 25.67 41.38 -19.80
N PHE A 609 26.38 40.61 -18.97
CA PHE A 609 27.80 40.34 -19.17
C PHE A 609 28.07 39.57 -20.47
N ASN A 610 27.35 38.48 -20.72
CA ASN A 610 27.50 37.72 -21.96
C ASN A 610 27.11 38.55 -23.20
N LYS A 611 26.11 39.44 -23.08
CA LYS A 611 25.77 40.44 -24.10
C LYS A 611 26.92 41.40 -24.39
N ASN A 612 27.63 41.88 -23.36
CA ASN A 612 28.83 42.70 -23.56
C ASN A 612 29.87 41.97 -24.42
N ILE A 613 30.17 40.70 -24.12
CA ILE A 613 31.13 39.90 -24.88
C ILE A 613 30.71 39.76 -26.35
N ALA A 614 29.44 39.44 -26.61
CA ALA A 614 28.92 39.35 -27.99
C ALA A 614 29.04 40.69 -28.75
N LEU A 615 28.74 41.82 -28.10
CA LEU A 615 28.87 43.15 -28.70
C LEU A 615 30.32 43.54 -28.99
N LEU A 616 31.27 43.17 -28.12
CA LEU A 616 32.70 43.35 -28.38
C LEU A 616 33.15 42.57 -29.61
N ASN A 617 32.72 41.32 -29.76
CA ASN A 617 33.03 40.49 -30.92
C ASN A 617 32.42 41.05 -32.23
N LEU A 618 31.33 41.82 -32.15
CA LEU A 618 30.72 42.54 -33.27
C LEU A 618 31.33 43.93 -33.53
N GLY A 619 32.28 44.38 -32.70
CA GLY A 619 32.89 45.71 -32.80
C GLY A 619 32.02 46.87 -32.25
N ARG A 620 30.88 46.57 -31.62
CA ARG A 620 29.91 47.56 -31.09
C ARG A 620 30.30 48.03 -29.68
N LYS A 621 31.46 48.69 -29.58
CA LYS A 621 32.12 49.02 -28.29
C LYS A 621 31.25 49.84 -27.31
N SER A 622 30.58 50.89 -27.80
CA SER A 622 29.77 51.77 -26.93
C SER A 622 28.59 51.02 -26.27
N GLU A 623 27.91 50.16 -27.03
CA GLU A 623 26.82 49.33 -26.50
C GLU A 623 27.34 48.25 -25.55
N ALA A 624 28.52 47.71 -25.85
CA ALA A 624 29.17 46.74 -24.97
C ALA A 624 29.48 47.37 -23.60
N GLU A 625 30.04 48.58 -23.55
CA GLU A 625 30.30 49.31 -22.31
C GLU A 625 29.03 49.52 -21.49
N GLN A 626 27.92 49.89 -22.14
CA GLN A 626 26.62 50.02 -21.47
C GLN A 626 26.11 48.69 -20.88
N ALA A 627 26.22 47.60 -21.62
CA ALA A 627 25.84 46.27 -21.14
C ALA A 627 26.71 45.84 -19.94
N LEU A 628 28.02 46.14 -19.97
CA LEU A 628 28.92 45.85 -18.85
C LEU A 628 28.63 46.70 -17.61
N MET A 629 28.31 47.99 -17.79
CA MET A 629 27.90 48.85 -16.67
C MET A 629 26.65 48.28 -15.99
N ARG A 630 25.62 47.91 -16.77
CA ARG A 630 24.42 47.26 -16.22
C ARG A 630 24.73 45.95 -15.50
N ALA A 631 25.60 45.11 -16.05
CA ALA A 631 26.01 43.87 -15.40
C ALA A 631 26.67 44.13 -14.03
N LYS A 632 27.55 45.14 -13.94
CA LYS A 632 28.23 45.54 -12.68
C LYS A 632 27.29 46.19 -11.67
N GLU A 633 26.32 46.98 -12.13
CA GLU A 633 25.27 47.55 -11.27
C GLU A 633 24.45 46.45 -10.59
N MET A 634 24.20 45.34 -11.30
CA MET A 634 23.42 44.21 -10.79
C MET A 634 24.26 43.26 -9.92
N ASP A 635 25.51 43.00 -10.32
CA ASP A 635 26.47 42.20 -9.57
C ASP A 635 27.87 42.83 -9.67
N PRO A 636 28.32 43.57 -8.63
CA PRO A 636 29.64 44.19 -8.61
C PRO A 636 30.81 43.18 -8.74
N GLN A 637 30.58 41.90 -8.46
CA GLN A 637 31.58 40.83 -8.57
C GLN A 637 31.48 40.07 -9.91
N ILE A 638 30.70 40.54 -10.88
CA ILE A 638 30.47 39.82 -12.14
C ILE A 638 31.76 39.56 -12.92
N LEU A 639 32.72 40.49 -12.88
CA LEU A 639 34.02 40.33 -13.56
C LEU A 639 34.85 39.22 -12.92
N SER A 640 35.00 39.24 -11.59
CA SER A 640 35.82 38.26 -10.87
C SER A 640 35.23 36.86 -10.96
N LYS A 641 33.89 36.73 -10.95
CA LYS A 641 33.19 35.44 -11.17
C LYS A 641 33.44 34.86 -12.56
N ASN A 642 33.72 35.70 -13.56
CA ASN A 642 34.03 35.29 -14.92
C ASN A 642 35.54 35.29 -15.20
N GLY A 643 36.38 35.37 -14.16
CA GLY A 643 37.85 35.25 -14.28
C GLY A 643 38.55 36.48 -14.86
N ILE A 644 37.87 37.63 -14.91
CA ILE A 644 38.43 38.91 -15.35
C ILE A 644 38.83 39.69 -14.10
N GLN A 645 40.14 39.93 -13.94
CA GLN A 645 40.70 40.73 -12.84
C GLN A 645 40.48 42.22 -13.06
#